data_AF-A0A972Q4R7-F1
#
_entry.id   AF-A0A972Q4R7-F1
#
_cell.length_a   1.000
_cell.length_b   1.000
_cell.length_c   1.000
_cell.angle_alpha   90.00
_cell.angle_beta   90.00
_cell.angle_gamma   90.00
#
_symmetry.space_group_name_H-M   'P 1'
#
loop_
_entity.id
_entity.type
_entity.pdbx_description
1 polymer ?
#
loop_
_entity_poly.entity_id
_entity_poly.type
_entity_poly.pdbx_seq_one_letter_code
_entity_poly.pdbx_strand_id
1 'polypeptide(L)'
;MKNRNSAFFRLITTPVHTKGDELLIKISELNQGRKTDDVFLSDPNYFSAVPGSPFAYWIDINVYTLFKSCPKFPDLSIVCRQGLISADDTRFLRLVWEAPFIRATSKLDTTSRSQWAFFAKGGEYSKYYSDVHLLVNCSEDFIEIIENANKKYPYLQGTAKGILHADKEIFFRPGLTWPRRTNRFSVRCLPSNGIFADKGPAAFSPTDNPEDLLALLAIMNSSSFHNLVRIMVAGTELAQSFEVGLIQQIPIPLNLSTAKYELAQYAYQAFEITRQPYLDDETTNIFCFPGLIRTVHIGSSLNDQMKVIQQQENEARTKLLKLQQRINTLVEDLYGIPNLSGDGGIINDPSDENADGESETTFSASKPTSLVSDLVMWCIGVAFGRWDVRLSHNKELLPKIPGPFDPLPELSPGMLQTIENKNISSRNGPKEYPLRIPWLGILVDDKGHVDDIEQRIREVLLYVWQKNHESIEQEICQFLEVRSLRLFIQKPNLFFAFHLKRYSKSRRAAPIYWPLSTPSCSYTLWLYYHRLNDQTLYTCVNDFVDPKLKQVSEEAAHLRLKKGRSAADEKELERLTDFERELRDFREELLRVAKFWKPNLNDGVEITAAPLWKLFQHKPWQKRLKETWQKMEAGEYDWAHLAYSIWPERVREKCKTDKSLAIAHDLEELYVEPPASAKKKKAKKPVIDEETEGWFSED
;
A
#
# COMPACT_ATOMS: atom_id res chain seq x y z
N MET A 1 20.60 -35.60 -39.20
CA MET A 1 21.69 -35.49 -38.20
C MET A 1 21.29 -36.34 -37.00
N LYS A 2 22.17 -37.19 -36.47
CA LYS A 2 21.88 -38.04 -35.30
C LYS A 2 21.69 -37.14 -34.07
N ASN A 3 20.60 -37.31 -33.31
CA ASN A 3 20.44 -36.72 -31.97
C ASN A 3 21.68 -37.05 -31.13
N ARG A 4 22.54 -36.07 -30.86
CA ARG A 4 23.67 -36.23 -29.95
C ARG A 4 23.28 -35.54 -28.65
N ASN A 5 22.63 -36.30 -27.77
CA ASN A 5 22.40 -35.84 -26.40
C ASN A 5 23.76 -35.47 -25.77
N SER A 6 23.84 -34.27 -25.22
CA SER A 6 24.97 -33.80 -24.43
C SER A 6 24.72 -34.10 -22.96
N ALA A 7 25.78 -34.44 -22.21
CA ALA A 7 25.70 -34.68 -20.78
C ALA A 7 25.93 -33.38 -20.00
N PHE A 8 25.00 -33.07 -19.09
CA PHE A 8 25.06 -31.93 -18.19
C PHE A 8 25.16 -32.45 -16.75
N PHE A 9 26.20 -32.01 -16.04
CA PHE A 9 26.49 -32.43 -14.66
C PHE A 9 26.15 -31.29 -13.71
N ARG A 10 25.14 -31.48 -12.84
CA ARG A 10 24.73 -30.49 -11.85
C ARG A 10 25.58 -30.63 -10.59
N LEU A 11 26.32 -29.57 -10.25
CA LEU A 11 27.23 -29.48 -9.09
C LEU A 11 27.04 -28.17 -8.31
N ILE A 12 25.80 -27.67 -8.26
CA ILE A 12 25.49 -26.35 -7.70
C ILE A 12 25.63 -26.38 -6.16
N THR A 13 25.19 -27.47 -5.51
CA THR A 13 25.26 -27.68 -4.06
C THR A 13 26.60 -28.25 -3.58
N THR A 14 27.46 -28.70 -4.50
CA THR A 14 28.75 -29.29 -4.16
C THR A 14 29.74 -28.20 -3.70
N PRO A 15 30.42 -28.36 -2.55
CA PRO A 15 31.45 -27.42 -2.11
C PRO A 15 32.52 -27.19 -3.17
N VAL A 16 32.94 -25.93 -3.36
CA VAL A 16 33.84 -25.53 -4.46
C VAL A 16 35.11 -26.38 -4.51
N HIS A 17 35.68 -26.73 -3.35
CA HIS A 17 36.92 -27.48 -3.24
C HIS A 17 36.79 -28.99 -3.57
N THR A 18 35.58 -29.54 -3.59
CA THR A 18 35.33 -30.96 -3.95
C THR A 18 34.66 -31.15 -5.31
N LYS A 19 34.30 -30.06 -6.01
CA LYS A 19 33.61 -30.13 -7.32
C LYS A 19 34.36 -30.96 -8.36
N GLY A 20 35.69 -30.89 -8.38
CA GLY A 20 36.53 -31.64 -9.32
C GLY A 20 36.40 -33.15 -9.12
N ASP A 21 36.51 -33.60 -7.86
CA ASP A 21 36.40 -35.02 -7.49
C ASP A 21 35.00 -35.55 -7.76
N GLU A 22 33.97 -34.80 -7.36
CA GLU A 22 32.57 -35.16 -7.58
C GLU A 22 32.22 -35.24 -9.08
N LEU A 23 32.73 -34.32 -9.88
CA LEU A 23 32.57 -34.35 -11.34
C LEU A 23 33.19 -35.61 -11.94
N LEU A 24 34.41 -35.95 -11.52
CA LEU A 24 35.13 -37.13 -12.00
C LEU A 24 34.39 -38.43 -11.65
N ILE A 25 33.85 -38.52 -10.43
CA ILE A 25 33.02 -39.65 -9.99
C ILE A 25 31.79 -39.77 -10.90
N LYS A 26 31.04 -38.69 -11.09
CA LYS A 26 29.82 -38.69 -11.91
C LYS A 26 30.08 -39.02 -13.38
N ILE A 27 31.19 -38.55 -13.97
CA ILE A 27 31.61 -38.92 -15.32
C ILE A 27 31.92 -40.42 -15.39
N SER A 28 32.64 -40.94 -14.40
CA SER A 28 33.01 -42.36 -14.35
C SER A 28 31.79 -43.27 -14.20
N GLU A 29 30.83 -42.88 -13.38
CA GLU A 29 29.55 -43.58 -13.22
C GLU A 29 28.74 -43.59 -14.53
N LEU A 30 28.62 -42.43 -15.19
CA LEU A 30 27.91 -42.33 -16.47
C LEU A 30 28.54 -43.23 -17.55
N ASN A 31 29.88 -43.25 -17.63
CA ASN A 31 30.61 -44.13 -18.56
C ASN A 31 30.39 -45.62 -18.28
N GLN A 32 30.06 -45.98 -17.03
CA GLN A 32 29.69 -47.34 -16.64
C GLN A 32 28.18 -47.63 -16.82
N GLY A 33 27.44 -46.72 -17.43
CA GLY A 33 25.99 -46.84 -17.64
C GLY A 33 25.15 -46.55 -16.39
N ARG A 34 25.76 -46.04 -15.32
CA ARG A 34 25.06 -45.65 -14.08
C ARG A 34 24.68 -44.18 -14.17
N LYS A 35 23.39 -43.88 -14.26
CA LYS A 35 22.87 -42.52 -14.25
C LYS A 35 22.48 -42.13 -12.83
N THR A 36 23.03 -41.01 -12.33
CA THR A 36 22.63 -40.37 -11.07
C THR A 36 21.68 -39.20 -11.33
N ASP A 37 20.92 -38.79 -10.32
CA ASP A 37 19.88 -37.74 -10.45
C ASP A 37 20.45 -36.37 -10.85
N ASP A 38 21.74 -36.14 -10.63
CA ASP A 38 22.44 -34.90 -10.99
C ASP A 38 23.02 -34.89 -12.42
N VAL A 39 22.82 -35.97 -13.19
CA VAL A 39 23.32 -36.09 -14.56
C VAL A 39 22.16 -36.10 -15.56
N PHE A 40 22.15 -35.11 -16.45
CA PHE A 40 21.08 -34.89 -17.41
C PHE A 40 21.60 -35.08 -18.83
N LEU A 41 20.81 -35.75 -19.67
CA LEU A 41 21.11 -35.96 -21.08
C LEU A 41 20.09 -35.16 -21.89
N SER A 42 20.54 -34.12 -22.59
CA SER A 42 19.66 -33.24 -23.36
C SER A 42 20.32 -32.84 -24.68
N ASP A 43 19.53 -32.68 -25.75
CA ASP A 43 20.01 -32.15 -27.03
C ASP A 43 20.03 -30.61 -26.95
N PRO A 44 21.22 -29.97 -27.07
CA PRO A 44 21.33 -28.51 -26.97
C PRO A 44 20.48 -27.72 -27.98
N ASN A 45 20.08 -28.34 -29.10
CA ASN A 45 19.20 -27.69 -30.07
C ASN A 45 17.84 -27.34 -29.48
N TYR A 46 17.38 -28.03 -28.43
CA TYR A 46 16.11 -27.73 -27.77
C TYR A 46 16.15 -26.42 -26.99
N PHE A 47 17.30 -25.96 -26.51
CA PHE A 47 17.39 -24.69 -25.76
C PHE A 47 16.94 -23.49 -26.59
N SER A 48 17.16 -23.52 -27.90
CA SER A 48 16.69 -22.49 -28.84
C SER A 48 15.16 -22.34 -28.89
N ALA A 49 14.41 -23.35 -28.45
CA ALA A 49 12.95 -23.31 -28.38
C ALA A 49 12.44 -22.34 -27.31
N VAL A 50 13.18 -22.17 -26.22
CA VAL A 50 12.81 -21.26 -25.13
C VAL A 50 13.38 -19.87 -25.44
N PRO A 51 12.57 -18.81 -25.39
CA PRO A 51 13.03 -17.43 -25.58
C PRO A 51 14.21 -17.09 -24.66
N GLY A 52 15.25 -16.45 -25.22
CA GLY A 52 16.52 -16.20 -24.51
C GLY A 52 17.48 -17.39 -24.45
N SER A 53 17.06 -18.56 -24.94
CA SER A 53 17.83 -19.80 -25.03
C SER A 53 18.53 -20.21 -23.71
N PRO A 54 17.81 -20.26 -22.58
CA PRO A 54 18.37 -20.74 -21.32
C PRO A 54 18.83 -22.20 -21.45
N PHE A 55 19.94 -22.53 -20.79
CA PHE A 55 20.47 -23.90 -20.70
C PHE A 55 19.65 -24.74 -19.70
N ALA A 56 18.35 -24.89 -19.96
CA ALA A 56 17.38 -25.58 -19.13
C ALA A 56 17.48 -27.11 -19.26
N TYR A 57 18.69 -27.67 -19.13
CA TYR A 57 19.01 -29.08 -19.43
C TYR A 57 18.20 -30.12 -18.64
N TRP A 58 17.53 -29.72 -17.55
CA TRP A 58 16.76 -30.57 -16.66
C TRP A 58 15.28 -30.73 -17.06
N ILE A 59 14.79 -29.93 -18.01
CA ILE A 59 13.37 -29.96 -18.39
C ILE A 59 13.09 -31.05 -19.43
N ASP A 60 11.89 -31.62 -19.36
CA ASP A 60 11.42 -32.65 -20.28
C ASP A 60 11.23 -32.08 -21.70
N ILE A 61 11.44 -32.93 -22.72
CA ILE A 61 11.30 -32.55 -24.13
C ILE A 61 9.91 -31.97 -24.44
N ASN A 62 8.86 -32.47 -23.81
CA ASN A 62 7.50 -32.00 -24.01
C ASN A 62 7.33 -30.54 -23.53
N VAL A 63 8.11 -30.09 -22.55
CA VAL A 63 8.05 -28.68 -22.09
C VAL A 63 8.59 -27.74 -23.17
N TYR A 64 9.64 -28.14 -23.89
CA TYR A 64 10.16 -27.36 -25.03
C TYR A 64 9.16 -27.27 -26.18
N THR A 65 8.33 -28.30 -26.41
CA THR A 65 7.34 -28.26 -27.48
C THR A 65 6.24 -27.23 -27.18
N LEU A 66 5.87 -27.01 -25.91
CA LEU A 66 4.92 -25.95 -25.53
C LEU A 66 5.35 -24.57 -26.03
N PHE A 67 6.63 -24.21 -25.87
CA PHE A 67 7.16 -22.92 -26.35
C PHE A 67 7.10 -22.73 -27.86
N LYS A 68 6.92 -23.81 -28.62
CA LYS A 68 6.76 -23.79 -30.08
C LYS A 68 5.30 -23.89 -30.52
N SER A 69 4.49 -24.71 -29.85
CA SER A 69 3.15 -25.08 -30.32
C SER A 69 2.01 -24.27 -29.71
N CYS A 70 2.19 -23.77 -28.49
CA CYS A 70 1.16 -23.02 -27.80
C CYS A 70 1.24 -21.52 -28.13
N PRO A 71 0.10 -20.81 -28.21
CA PRO A 71 0.07 -19.38 -28.42
C PRO A 71 0.71 -18.63 -27.25
N LYS A 72 1.22 -17.44 -27.54
CA LYS A 72 1.74 -16.48 -26.55
C LYS A 72 0.75 -15.34 -26.38
N PHE A 73 1.04 -14.42 -25.45
CA PHE A 73 0.17 -13.27 -25.19
C PHE A 73 -0.11 -12.43 -26.45
N PRO A 74 0.89 -12.08 -27.30
CA PRO A 74 0.64 -11.32 -28.53
C PRO A 74 -0.24 -12.07 -29.54
N ASP A 75 -0.12 -13.40 -29.63
CA ASP A 75 -0.92 -14.22 -30.56
C ASP A 75 -2.41 -14.20 -30.20
N LEU A 76 -2.71 -13.97 -28.91
CA LEU A 76 -4.07 -13.84 -28.37
C LEU A 76 -4.54 -12.37 -28.27
N SER A 77 -3.78 -11.42 -28.84
CA SER A 77 -4.04 -9.97 -28.71
C SER A 77 -4.09 -9.46 -27.27
N ILE A 78 -3.45 -10.18 -26.32
CA ILE A 78 -3.30 -9.72 -24.94
C ILE A 78 -2.18 -8.70 -24.91
N VAL A 79 -2.52 -7.48 -24.46
CA VAL A 79 -1.60 -6.36 -24.44
C VAL A 79 -0.97 -6.26 -23.06
N CYS A 80 0.35 -6.42 -22.97
CA CYS A 80 1.07 -6.12 -21.72
C CYS A 80 1.88 -4.83 -21.86
N ARG A 81 1.92 -4.03 -20.78
CA ARG A 81 2.59 -2.73 -20.76
C ARG A 81 3.27 -2.47 -19.42
N GLN A 82 4.33 -1.67 -19.49
CA GLN A 82 4.87 -0.98 -18.32
C GLN A 82 4.09 0.32 -18.12
N GLY A 83 3.83 0.66 -16.86
CA GLY A 83 3.03 1.81 -16.50
C GLY A 83 3.82 3.10 -16.30
N LEU A 84 3.19 4.04 -15.62
CA LEU A 84 3.70 5.36 -15.29
C LEU A 84 4.94 5.29 -14.36
N ILE A 85 5.93 6.15 -14.63
CA ILE A 85 7.05 6.41 -13.73
C ILE A 85 6.85 7.80 -13.07
N SER A 86 6.64 7.82 -11.76
CA SER A 86 6.44 9.06 -10.98
C SER A 86 7.69 9.95 -10.89
N ALA A 87 8.89 9.37 -11.00
CA ALA A 87 10.21 10.00 -10.84
C ALA A 87 10.51 10.71 -9.50
N ASP A 88 9.48 11.01 -8.70
CA ASP A 88 9.51 11.54 -7.34
C ASP A 88 8.28 11.05 -6.55
N ASP A 89 8.45 9.94 -5.81
CA ASP A 89 7.38 9.33 -5.02
C ASP A 89 6.94 10.20 -3.83
N THR A 90 7.83 11.04 -3.31
CA THR A 90 7.54 11.88 -2.14
C THR A 90 6.52 12.96 -2.51
N ARG A 91 6.76 13.62 -3.65
CA ARG A 91 5.89 14.67 -4.18
C ARG A 91 4.60 14.11 -4.77
N PHE A 92 4.70 13.14 -5.68
CA PHE A 92 3.58 12.78 -6.56
C PHE A 92 2.74 11.58 -6.15
N LEU A 93 3.08 10.89 -5.06
CA LEU A 93 2.27 9.80 -4.53
C LEU A 93 1.67 10.13 -3.17
N ARG A 94 0.46 9.64 -2.90
CA ARG A 94 -0.20 9.71 -1.59
C ARG A 94 -0.77 8.35 -1.24
N LEU A 95 -0.92 8.06 0.05
CA LEU A 95 -1.80 6.97 0.47
C LEU A 95 -3.25 7.40 0.27
N VAL A 96 -4.17 6.45 0.05
CA VAL A 96 -5.59 6.77 -0.24
C VAL A 96 -6.26 7.60 0.86
N TRP A 97 -5.81 7.47 2.11
CA TRP A 97 -6.28 8.26 3.26
C TRP A 97 -5.47 9.53 3.54
N GLU A 98 -4.48 9.87 2.72
CA GLU A 98 -3.73 11.14 2.83
C GLU A 98 -4.34 12.26 1.99
N ALA A 99 -4.99 11.92 0.87
CA ALA A 99 -5.45 12.89 -0.12
C ALA A 99 -6.96 13.17 0.02
N PRO A 100 -7.47 14.27 -0.57
CA PRO A 100 -8.90 14.51 -0.68
C PRO A 100 -9.67 13.33 -1.30
N PHE A 101 -10.94 13.17 -0.92
CA PHE A 101 -11.79 12.06 -1.40
C PHE A 101 -12.19 12.17 -2.88
N ILE A 102 -12.15 13.39 -3.45
CA ILE A 102 -12.43 13.61 -4.87
C ILE A 102 -11.23 13.14 -5.68
N ARG A 103 -11.47 12.19 -6.58
CA ARG A 103 -10.43 11.50 -7.35
C ARG A 103 -10.83 11.42 -8.82
N ALA A 104 -9.82 11.34 -9.67
CA ALA A 104 -10.00 10.98 -11.07
C ALA A 104 -10.37 9.50 -11.18
N THR A 105 -11.50 9.24 -11.83
CA THR A 105 -12.03 7.91 -12.11
C THR A 105 -11.90 7.52 -13.58
N SER A 106 -11.65 8.51 -14.44
CA SER A 106 -11.49 8.35 -15.88
C SER A 106 -10.40 9.26 -16.43
N LYS A 107 -10.06 9.04 -17.71
CA LYS A 107 -9.15 9.89 -18.46
C LYS A 107 -9.65 11.34 -18.62
N LEU A 108 -10.97 11.58 -18.65
CA LEU A 108 -11.47 12.96 -18.77
C LEU A 108 -11.17 13.77 -17.51
N ASP A 109 -11.17 13.11 -16.35
CA ASP A 109 -10.98 13.75 -15.06
C ASP A 109 -9.54 14.28 -14.90
N THR A 110 -8.55 13.68 -15.58
CA THR A 110 -7.13 14.10 -15.48
C THR A 110 -6.87 15.49 -16.05
N THR A 111 -7.81 16.07 -16.78
CA THR A 111 -7.70 17.44 -17.29
C THR A 111 -7.92 18.51 -16.22
N SER A 112 -8.51 18.13 -15.08
CA SER A 112 -8.79 19.05 -13.98
C SER A 112 -7.57 19.24 -13.06
N ARG A 113 -7.54 20.36 -12.34
CA ARG A 113 -6.52 20.63 -11.32
C ARG A 113 -6.75 19.81 -10.06
N SER A 114 -5.66 19.57 -9.33
CA SER A 114 -5.65 18.90 -8.01
C SER A 114 -6.31 17.52 -8.02
N GLN A 115 -6.06 16.73 -9.07
CA GLN A 115 -6.64 15.41 -9.24
C GLN A 115 -5.67 14.29 -8.87
N TRP A 116 -6.17 13.35 -8.08
CA TRP A 116 -5.48 12.12 -7.70
C TRP A 116 -6.19 10.92 -8.34
N ALA A 117 -5.44 9.98 -8.90
CA ALA A 117 -5.97 8.72 -9.42
C ALA A 117 -5.39 7.53 -8.65
N PHE A 118 -6.15 6.43 -8.55
CA PHE A 118 -5.65 5.17 -7.98
C PHE A 118 -4.39 4.71 -8.71
N PHE A 119 -3.39 4.22 -7.96
CA PHE A 119 -2.08 3.91 -8.51
C PHE A 119 -1.56 2.53 -8.08
N ALA A 120 -1.72 1.54 -8.96
CA ALA A 120 -1.22 0.19 -8.76
C ALA A 120 0.29 0.10 -8.98
N LYS A 121 1.07 -0.02 -7.90
CA LYS A 121 2.54 0.03 -7.92
C LYS A 121 3.23 -1.28 -7.53
N GLY A 122 2.84 -2.41 -8.13
CA GLY A 122 3.56 -3.68 -8.01
C GLY A 122 3.48 -4.39 -6.65
N GLY A 123 3.36 -3.65 -5.55
CA GLY A 123 3.00 -4.14 -4.22
C GLY A 123 3.89 -5.27 -3.68
N GLU A 124 3.39 -5.90 -2.63
CA GLU A 124 3.93 -7.15 -2.11
C GLU A 124 3.41 -8.33 -2.94
N TYR A 125 3.96 -9.52 -2.68
CA TYR A 125 3.45 -10.76 -3.26
C TYR A 125 2.01 -10.99 -2.79
N SER A 126 1.10 -11.17 -3.75
CA SER A 126 -0.30 -11.49 -3.44
C SER A 126 -1.00 -12.02 -4.68
N LYS A 127 -1.63 -13.20 -4.56
CA LYS A 127 -2.41 -13.80 -5.64
C LYS A 127 -3.85 -13.31 -5.61
N TYR A 128 -4.45 -13.20 -6.78
CA TYR A 128 -5.86 -12.88 -7.03
C TYR A 128 -6.29 -11.46 -6.64
N TYR A 129 -6.04 -11.00 -5.40
CA TYR A 129 -6.42 -9.67 -4.92
C TYR A 129 -5.27 -8.97 -4.17
N SER A 130 -5.12 -7.67 -4.41
CA SER A 130 -4.40 -6.77 -3.51
C SER A 130 -5.02 -5.38 -3.61
N ASP A 131 -5.22 -4.72 -2.47
CA ASP A 131 -5.78 -3.38 -2.44
C ASP A 131 -4.83 -2.34 -3.08
N VAL A 132 -5.40 -1.37 -3.80
CA VAL A 132 -4.63 -0.26 -4.38
C VAL A 132 -4.60 0.89 -3.38
N HIS A 133 -3.62 0.87 -2.48
CA HIS A 133 -3.51 1.84 -1.38
C HIS A 133 -2.78 3.14 -1.73
N LEU A 134 -2.31 3.29 -2.98
CA LEU A 134 -1.61 4.48 -3.46
C LEU A 134 -2.47 5.27 -4.43
N LEU A 135 -2.24 6.57 -4.44
CA LEU A 135 -2.72 7.54 -5.40
C LEU A 135 -1.53 8.19 -6.10
N VAL A 136 -1.72 8.62 -7.35
CA VAL A 136 -0.77 9.43 -8.11
C VAL A 136 -1.40 10.74 -8.54
N ASN A 137 -0.64 11.83 -8.46
CA ASN A 137 -1.06 13.13 -8.99
C ASN A 137 -1.20 13.01 -10.52
N CYS A 138 -2.40 13.25 -11.01
CA CYS A 138 -2.75 13.20 -12.42
C CYS A 138 -3.26 14.54 -12.95
N SER A 139 -3.11 15.61 -12.16
CA SER A 139 -3.58 16.95 -12.48
C SER A 139 -3.04 17.43 -13.84
N GLU A 140 -3.93 18.05 -14.60
CA GLU A 140 -3.63 18.63 -15.92
C GLU A 140 -2.79 17.68 -16.80
N ASP A 141 -3.25 16.44 -16.92
CA ASP A 141 -2.62 15.39 -17.73
C ASP A 141 -1.16 15.09 -17.36
N PHE A 142 -0.88 15.04 -16.06
CA PHE A 142 0.44 14.75 -15.46
C PHE A 142 1.50 15.82 -15.77
N ILE A 143 1.11 17.04 -16.16
CA ILE A 143 2.04 18.08 -16.57
C ILE A 143 3.07 18.41 -15.48
N GLU A 144 2.65 18.43 -14.20
CA GLU A 144 3.53 18.69 -13.07
C GLU A 144 4.66 17.63 -12.96
N ILE A 145 4.32 16.35 -13.18
CA ILE A 145 5.28 15.23 -13.19
C ILE A 145 6.23 15.34 -14.38
N ILE A 146 5.68 15.62 -15.57
CA ILE A 146 6.45 15.72 -16.81
C ILE A 146 7.50 16.83 -16.70
N GLU A 147 7.10 18.02 -16.24
CA GLU A 147 8.03 19.15 -16.09
C GLU A 147 9.06 18.92 -14.98
N ASN A 148 8.67 18.26 -13.88
CA ASN A 148 9.61 17.85 -12.84
C ASN A 148 10.67 16.89 -13.40
N ALA A 149 10.25 15.91 -14.21
CA ALA A 149 11.14 14.95 -14.83
C ALA A 149 12.07 15.62 -15.87
N ASN A 150 11.57 16.54 -16.70
CA ASN A 150 12.38 17.31 -17.64
C ASN A 150 13.47 18.11 -16.93
N LYS A 151 13.14 18.74 -15.80
CA LYS A 151 14.10 19.48 -14.98
C LYS A 151 15.12 18.55 -14.32
N LYS A 152 14.67 17.42 -13.75
CA LYS A 152 15.53 16.45 -13.06
C LYS A 152 16.47 15.72 -14.02
N TYR A 153 16.04 15.50 -15.26
CA TYR A 153 16.79 14.79 -16.29
C TYR A 153 16.92 15.63 -17.58
N PRO A 154 17.70 16.72 -17.58
CA PRO A 154 17.81 17.62 -18.75
C PRO A 154 18.32 16.93 -20.01
N TYR A 155 19.08 15.84 -19.85
CA TYR A 155 19.60 15.03 -20.96
C TYR A 155 18.51 14.34 -21.79
N LEU A 156 17.27 14.25 -21.29
CA LEU A 156 16.12 13.75 -22.05
C LEU A 156 15.60 14.75 -23.08
N GLN A 157 16.08 16.00 -23.09
CA GLN A 157 15.75 17.02 -24.12
C GLN A 157 14.24 17.19 -24.36
N GLY A 158 13.42 17.15 -23.30
CA GLY A 158 11.96 17.28 -23.38
C GLY A 158 11.21 15.99 -23.76
N THR A 159 11.90 14.87 -23.94
CA THR A 159 11.27 13.58 -24.30
C THR A 159 10.82 12.75 -23.09
N ALA A 160 10.89 13.29 -21.87
CA ALA A 160 10.50 12.59 -20.65
C ALA A 160 9.05 12.04 -20.71
N LYS A 161 8.15 12.77 -21.40
CA LYS A 161 6.77 12.32 -21.65
C LYS A 161 6.71 10.94 -22.32
N GLY A 162 7.50 10.72 -23.36
CA GLY A 162 7.50 9.46 -24.11
C GLY A 162 8.14 8.29 -23.36
N ILE A 163 9.06 8.58 -22.43
CA ILE A 163 9.81 7.56 -21.67
C ILE A 163 9.07 7.17 -20.39
N LEU A 164 8.45 8.14 -19.71
CA LEU A 164 7.83 7.95 -18.39
C LEU A 164 6.30 7.74 -18.47
N HIS A 165 5.67 8.07 -19.61
CA HIS A 165 4.21 8.09 -19.79
C HIS A 165 3.78 7.52 -21.17
N ALA A 166 4.40 6.43 -21.61
CA ALA A 166 4.37 5.98 -23.01
C ALA A 166 2.99 5.56 -23.57
N ASP A 167 1.99 5.25 -22.73
CA ASP A 167 0.71 4.71 -23.23
C ASP A 167 -0.49 5.12 -22.35
N LYS A 168 -0.83 6.41 -22.37
CA LYS A 168 -1.98 6.96 -21.59
C LYS A 168 -3.33 6.36 -21.98
N GLU A 169 -3.45 5.76 -23.17
CA GLU A 169 -4.71 5.18 -23.67
C GLU A 169 -5.13 3.92 -22.93
N ILE A 170 -4.20 3.27 -22.21
CA ILE A 170 -4.47 2.02 -21.48
C ILE A 170 -4.81 2.27 -20.00
N PHE A 171 -4.58 3.48 -19.49
CA PHE A 171 -4.98 3.83 -18.12
C PHE A 171 -6.50 3.76 -17.95
N PHE A 172 -6.95 3.48 -16.71
CA PHE A 172 -8.36 3.32 -16.35
C PHE A 172 -9.06 2.11 -17.02
N ARG A 173 -8.32 1.18 -17.64
CA ARG A 173 -8.86 -0.09 -18.10
C ARG A 173 -8.73 -1.17 -17.03
N PRO A 174 -9.70 -2.10 -16.93
CA PRO A 174 -9.52 -3.28 -16.10
C PRO A 174 -8.46 -4.21 -16.69
N GLY A 175 -7.73 -4.93 -15.84
CA GLY A 175 -6.70 -5.83 -16.31
C GLY A 175 -6.14 -6.72 -15.21
N LEU A 176 -4.97 -7.29 -15.46
CA LEU A 176 -4.20 -8.06 -14.48
C LEU A 176 -2.87 -7.35 -14.23
N THR A 177 -2.43 -7.24 -12.99
CA THR A 177 -1.12 -6.65 -12.64
C THR A 177 -0.31 -7.60 -11.77
N TRP A 178 1.01 -7.48 -11.85
CA TRP A 178 1.96 -8.25 -11.04
C TRP A 178 3.09 -7.36 -10.53
N PRO A 179 3.76 -7.72 -9.42
CA PRO A 179 5.00 -7.08 -9.03
C PRO A 179 6.08 -7.35 -10.09
N ARG A 180 6.75 -6.30 -10.60
CA ARG A 180 7.91 -6.51 -11.48
C ARG A 180 9.06 -7.21 -10.75
N ARG A 181 9.19 -7.01 -9.44
CA ARG A 181 10.26 -7.60 -8.61
C ARG A 181 9.70 -8.14 -7.30
N THR A 182 9.67 -9.46 -7.18
CA THR A 182 9.32 -10.22 -5.97
C THR A 182 10.03 -11.56 -5.99
N ASN A 183 10.03 -12.27 -4.86
CA ASN A 183 10.63 -13.60 -4.76
C ASN A 183 9.90 -14.64 -5.63
N ARG A 184 8.57 -14.51 -5.74
CA ARG A 184 7.72 -15.38 -6.54
C ARG A 184 6.83 -14.56 -7.47
N PHE A 185 6.46 -15.14 -8.60
CA PHE A 185 5.48 -14.56 -9.52
C PHE A 185 4.09 -14.62 -8.88
N SER A 186 3.34 -13.52 -8.91
CA SER A 186 1.95 -13.48 -8.47
C SER A 186 1.17 -12.46 -9.27
N VAL A 187 -0.06 -12.82 -9.63
CA VAL A 187 -0.93 -11.98 -10.45
C VAL A 187 -2.23 -11.72 -9.70
N ARG A 188 -2.74 -10.50 -9.87
CA ARG A 188 -3.95 -10.00 -9.21
C ARG A 188 -4.72 -9.07 -10.13
N CYS A 189 -5.98 -8.85 -9.81
CA CYS A 189 -6.85 -7.97 -10.58
C CYS A 189 -6.40 -6.49 -10.50
N LEU A 190 -6.54 -5.78 -11.62
CA LEU A 190 -6.40 -4.33 -11.74
C LEU A 190 -7.81 -3.73 -11.98
N PRO A 191 -8.33 -2.89 -11.07
CA PRO A 191 -9.62 -2.21 -11.20
C PRO A 191 -9.73 -1.21 -12.36
N SER A 192 -10.95 -0.98 -12.88
CA SER A 192 -11.26 -0.13 -14.04
C SER A 192 -11.26 1.40 -13.81
N ASN A 193 -10.57 1.89 -12.79
CA ASN A 193 -10.40 3.33 -12.54
C ASN A 193 -8.99 3.67 -12.00
N GLY A 194 -8.03 2.78 -12.24
CA GLY A 194 -6.66 2.92 -11.79
C GLY A 194 -5.66 3.18 -12.90
N ILE A 195 -4.57 3.82 -12.52
CA ILE A 195 -3.31 3.90 -13.26
C ILE A 195 -2.38 2.84 -12.66
N PHE A 196 -1.49 2.27 -13.48
CA PHE A 196 -0.49 1.31 -13.02
C PHE A 196 0.92 1.87 -13.24
N ALA A 197 1.88 1.38 -12.45
CA ALA A 197 3.26 1.86 -12.45
C ALA A 197 4.21 0.97 -13.28
N ASP A 198 5.41 1.45 -13.58
CA ASP A 198 6.48 0.62 -14.15
C ASP A 198 6.85 -0.60 -13.28
N LYS A 199 6.76 -0.44 -11.96
CA LYS A 199 7.00 -1.51 -10.97
C LYS A 199 5.83 -2.47 -10.82
N GLY A 200 4.67 -2.13 -11.39
CA GLY A 200 3.47 -2.95 -11.44
C GLY A 200 2.93 -3.03 -12.86
N PRO A 201 3.65 -3.65 -13.80
CA PRO A 201 3.16 -3.82 -15.16
C PRO A 201 1.80 -4.53 -15.18
N ALA A 202 1.09 -4.36 -16.28
CA ALA A 202 -0.25 -4.90 -16.43
C ALA A 202 -0.48 -5.56 -17.79
N ALA A 203 -1.38 -6.54 -17.81
CA ALA A 203 -1.89 -7.25 -18.96
C ALA A 203 -3.38 -6.96 -19.14
N PHE A 204 -3.79 -6.73 -20.38
CA PHE A 204 -5.14 -6.32 -20.76
C PHE A 204 -5.68 -7.27 -21.81
N SER A 205 -6.93 -7.72 -21.61
CA SER A 205 -7.66 -8.46 -22.62
C SER A 205 -8.00 -7.53 -23.80
N PRO A 206 -8.09 -8.05 -25.05
CA PRO A 206 -8.53 -7.23 -26.19
C PRO A 206 -9.95 -6.65 -26.02
N THR A 207 -10.82 -7.32 -25.27
CA THR A 207 -12.24 -6.96 -25.10
C THR A 207 -12.58 -6.43 -23.71
N ASP A 208 -11.61 -6.38 -22.80
CA ASP A 208 -11.81 -6.09 -21.37
C ASP A 208 -12.87 -6.98 -20.68
N ASN A 209 -13.19 -8.14 -21.27
CA ASN A 209 -14.17 -9.07 -20.73
C ASN A 209 -13.68 -9.67 -19.39
N PRO A 210 -14.47 -9.53 -18.30
CA PRO A 210 -14.10 -10.06 -16.98
C PRO A 210 -13.83 -11.56 -16.95
N GLU A 211 -14.55 -12.37 -17.72
CA GLU A 211 -14.38 -13.82 -17.74
C GLU A 211 -13.05 -14.21 -18.39
N ASP A 212 -12.66 -13.53 -19.48
CA ASP A 212 -11.35 -13.74 -20.12
C ASP A 212 -10.21 -13.38 -19.16
N LEU A 213 -10.34 -12.25 -18.45
CA LEU A 213 -9.35 -11.82 -17.46
C LEU A 213 -9.28 -12.77 -16.26
N LEU A 214 -10.41 -13.29 -15.76
CA LEU A 214 -10.43 -14.26 -14.65
C LEU A 214 -9.84 -15.62 -15.07
N ALA A 215 -10.13 -16.10 -16.28
CA ALA A 215 -9.52 -17.31 -16.80
C ALA A 215 -8.00 -17.16 -16.94
N LEU A 216 -7.54 -16.03 -17.48
CA LEU A 216 -6.12 -15.70 -17.55
C LEU A 216 -5.48 -15.58 -16.15
N LEU A 217 -6.17 -14.96 -15.19
CA LEU A 217 -5.73 -14.88 -13.80
C LEU A 217 -5.54 -16.25 -13.16
N ALA A 218 -6.41 -17.21 -13.44
CA ALA A 218 -6.28 -18.60 -12.98
C ALA A 218 -5.02 -19.25 -13.56
N ILE A 219 -4.83 -19.14 -14.88
CA ILE A 219 -3.65 -19.70 -15.58
C ILE A 219 -2.37 -19.12 -14.99
N MET A 220 -2.28 -17.79 -14.93
CA MET A 220 -1.06 -17.09 -14.51
C MET A 220 -0.67 -17.35 -13.05
N ASN A 221 -1.61 -17.76 -12.19
CA ASN A 221 -1.36 -18.13 -10.80
C ASN A 221 -1.24 -19.65 -10.56
N SER A 222 -1.30 -20.46 -11.63
CA SER A 222 -1.13 -21.92 -11.56
C SER A 222 0.33 -22.31 -11.40
N SER A 223 0.59 -23.46 -10.78
CA SER A 223 1.95 -24.01 -10.63
C SER A 223 2.61 -24.26 -11.99
N SER A 224 1.86 -24.73 -12.99
CA SER A 224 2.37 -24.96 -14.35
C SER A 224 2.88 -23.67 -15.01
N PHE A 225 2.11 -22.58 -14.93
CA PHE A 225 2.54 -21.29 -15.48
C PHE A 225 3.75 -20.73 -14.72
N HIS A 226 3.75 -20.83 -13.39
CA HIS A 226 4.89 -20.42 -12.57
C HIS A 226 6.17 -21.18 -12.94
N ASN A 227 6.08 -22.49 -13.19
CA ASN A 227 7.24 -23.27 -13.60
C ASN A 227 7.77 -22.82 -14.98
N LEU A 228 6.89 -22.56 -15.94
CA LEU A 228 7.28 -21.99 -17.23
C LEU A 228 8.00 -20.64 -17.09
N VAL A 229 7.55 -19.79 -16.17
CA VAL A 229 8.24 -18.53 -15.84
C VAL A 229 9.62 -18.80 -15.25
N ARG A 230 9.76 -19.74 -14.29
CA ARG A 230 11.05 -20.11 -13.69
C ARG A 230 12.04 -20.63 -14.73
N ILE A 231 11.58 -21.45 -15.67
CA ILE A 231 12.41 -21.99 -16.77
C ILE A 231 12.99 -20.85 -17.62
N MET A 232 12.21 -19.81 -17.92
CA MET A 232 12.70 -18.67 -18.71
C MET A 232 13.67 -17.76 -17.96
N VAL A 233 13.54 -17.64 -16.63
CA VAL A 233 14.42 -16.79 -15.80
C VAL A 233 15.78 -17.45 -15.54
N ALA A 234 15.87 -18.79 -15.61
CA ALA A 234 17.11 -19.58 -15.65
C ALA A 234 18.23 -19.19 -14.65
N GLY A 235 17.91 -18.85 -13.40
CA GLY A 235 18.92 -18.51 -12.39
C GLY A 235 18.39 -18.29 -10.98
N THR A 236 19.25 -18.64 -10.02
CA THR A 236 19.07 -18.86 -8.56
C THR A 236 18.98 -17.60 -7.69
N GLU A 237 18.43 -17.79 -6.47
CA GLU A 237 18.60 -17.03 -5.20
C GLU A 237 18.34 -15.50 -5.12
N LEU A 238 18.29 -14.75 -6.23
CA LEU A 238 18.12 -13.29 -6.21
C LEU A 238 16.77 -12.85 -6.81
N ALA A 239 16.28 -11.69 -6.36
CA ALA A 239 14.99 -11.12 -6.74
C ALA A 239 14.73 -11.21 -8.26
N GLN A 240 13.72 -12.00 -8.64
CA GLN A 240 13.34 -12.23 -10.03
C GLN A 240 12.73 -10.95 -10.62
N SER A 241 13.12 -10.58 -11.84
CA SER A 241 12.52 -9.45 -12.58
C SER A 241 11.53 -9.99 -13.61
N PHE A 242 10.24 -9.90 -13.31
CA PHE A 242 9.14 -10.34 -14.16
C PHE A 242 8.81 -9.26 -15.20
N GLU A 243 9.74 -9.05 -16.13
CA GLU A 243 9.61 -8.06 -17.19
C GLU A 243 8.48 -8.39 -18.16
N VAL A 244 7.84 -7.36 -18.72
CA VAL A 244 6.74 -7.49 -19.69
C VAL A 244 7.12 -8.38 -20.87
N GLY A 245 8.31 -8.15 -21.45
CA GLY A 245 8.80 -8.93 -22.58
C GLY A 245 9.04 -10.41 -22.25
N LEU A 246 9.31 -10.74 -20.98
CA LEU A 246 9.43 -12.12 -20.52
C LEU A 246 8.04 -12.75 -20.41
N ILE A 247 7.14 -12.14 -19.64
CA ILE A 247 5.80 -12.70 -19.39
C ILE A 247 5.01 -12.90 -20.69
N GLN A 248 5.13 -11.98 -21.64
CA GLN A 248 4.46 -12.08 -22.95
C GLN A 248 4.85 -13.32 -23.76
N GLN A 249 6.01 -13.92 -23.48
CA GLN A 249 6.53 -15.06 -24.21
C GLN A 249 6.19 -16.41 -23.57
N ILE A 250 5.57 -16.40 -22.39
CA ILE A 250 5.11 -17.62 -21.72
C ILE A 250 3.96 -18.23 -22.54
N PRO A 251 4.02 -19.54 -22.84
CA PRO A 251 2.94 -20.26 -23.51
C PRO A 251 1.61 -20.17 -22.76
N ILE A 252 0.52 -20.06 -23.51
CA ILE A 252 -0.86 -20.17 -23.01
C ILE A 252 -1.50 -21.44 -23.61
N PRO A 253 -2.27 -22.23 -22.85
CA PRO A 253 -2.85 -23.46 -23.36
C PRO A 253 -3.76 -23.24 -24.58
N LEU A 254 -3.62 -24.10 -25.61
CA LEU A 254 -4.37 -24.00 -26.88
C LEU A 254 -5.89 -24.12 -26.70
N ASN A 255 -6.31 -25.03 -25.82
CA ASN A 255 -7.72 -25.34 -25.59
C ASN A 255 -8.32 -24.55 -24.43
N LEU A 256 -7.81 -23.35 -24.12
CA LEU A 256 -8.32 -22.53 -23.01
C LEU A 256 -9.84 -22.30 -23.10
N SER A 257 -10.40 -22.19 -24.31
CA SER A 257 -11.82 -21.99 -24.52
C SER A 257 -12.69 -23.10 -23.90
N THR A 258 -12.21 -24.34 -23.78
CA THR A 258 -12.98 -25.47 -23.23
C THR A 258 -13.10 -25.42 -21.70
N ALA A 259 -12.16 -24.76 -21.03
CA ALA A 259 -12.07 -24.68 -19.57
C ALA A 259 -12.24 -23.25 -19.03
N LYS A 260 -12.42 -22.27 -19.93
CA LYS A 260 -12.47 -20.83 -19.62
C LYS A 260 -13.45 -20.52 -18.48
N TYR A 261 -14.69 -21.00 -18.59
CA TYR A 261 -15.72 -20.72 -17.59
C TYR A 261 -15.34 -21.28 -16.22
N GLU A 262 -14.87 -22.53 -16.14
CA GLU A 262 -14.48 -23.17 -14.88
C GLU A 262 -13.29 -22.44 -14.23
N LEU A 263 -12.26 -22.12 -15.01
CA LEU A 263 -11.10 -21.37 -14.53
C LEU A 263 -11.51 -19.98 -14.03
N ALA A 264 -12.38 -19.28 -14.76
CA ALA A 264 -12.89 -17.98 -14.36
C ALA A 264 -13.66 -18.06 -13.04
N GLN A 265 -14.50 -19.08 -12.85
CA GLN A 265 -15.24 -19.31 -11.60
C GLN A 265 -14.30 -19.63 -10.43
N TYR A 266 -13.26 -20.46 -10.62
CA TYR A 266 -12.30 -20.76 -9.57
C TYR A 266 -11.47 -19.53 -9.19
N ALA A 267 -11.02 -18.74 -10.17
CA ALA A 267 -10.31 -17.48 -9.92
C ALA A 267 -11.20 -16.44 -9.21
N TYR A 268 -12.47 -16.34 -9.58
CA TYR A 268 -13.42 -15.47 -8.89
C TYR A 268 -13.62 -15.87 -7.42
N GLN A 269 -13.77 -17.17 -7.14
CA GLN A 269 -13.88 -17.65 -5.76
C GLN A 269 -12.59 -17.43 -4.97
N ALA A 270 -11.42 -17.62 -5.59
CA ALA A 270 -10.13 -17.35 -4.97
C ALA A 270 -9.95 -15.85 -4.69
N PHE A 271 -10.37 -14.98 -5.61
CA PHE A 271 -10.45 -13.53 -5.43
C PHE A 271 -11.31 -13.16 -4.22
N GLU A 272 -12.54 -13.70 -4.13
CA GLU A 272 -13.45 -13.39 -3.03
C GLU A 272 -12.88 -13.78 -1.66
N ILE A 273 -12.18 -14.92 -1.59
CA ILE A 273 -11.53 -15.40 -0.36
C ILE A 273 -10.33 -14.51 0.01
N THR A 274 -9.43 -14.27 -0.95
CA THR A 274 -8.22 -13.46 -0.71
C THR A 274 -8.52 -11.99 -0.40
N ARG A 275 -9.70 -11.50 -0.81
CA ARG A 275 -10.17 -10.17 -0.49
C ARG A 275 -10.71 -10.01 0.94
N GLN A 276 -11.21 -11.08 1.58
CA GLN A 276 -11.88 -10.98 2.89
C GLN A 276 -11.09 -10.21 3.97
N PRO A 277 -9.77 -10.45 4.16
CA PRO A 277 -9.01 -9.74 5.20
C PRO A 277 -9.00 -8.21 5.02
N TYR A 278 -9.15 -7.73 3.78
CA TYR A 278 -9.14 -6.32 3.45
C TYR A 278 -10.46 -5.64 3.84
N LEU A 279 -11.57 -6.38 3.98
CA LEU A 279 -12.85 -5.85 4.47
C LEU A 279 -12.79 -5.41 5.94
N ASP A 280 -11.81 -5.94 6.70
CA ASP A 280 -11.58 -5.65 8.12
C ASP A 280 -10.42 -4.69 8.35
N ASP A 281 -9.68 -4.34 7.30
CA ASP A 281 -8.56 -3.41 7.35
C ASP A 281 -9.04 -2.00 6.99
N GLU A 282 -9.14 -1.13 7.99
CA GLU A 282 -9.61 0.25 7.82
C GLU A 282 -8.71 1.16 6.97
N THR A 283 -7.55 0.65 6.56
CA THR A 283 -6.62 1.28 5.62
C THR A 283 -6.81 0.79 4.17
N THR A 284 -7.93 0.15 3.85
CA THR A 284 -8.23 -0.31 2.49
C THR A 284 -9.42 0.43 1.89
N ASN A 285 -9.52 0.39 0.57
CA ASN A 285 -10.63 1.03 -0.15
C ASN A 285 -11.96 0.29 0.02
N ILE A 286 -11.93 -0.96 0.49
CA ILE A 286 -13.12 -1.82 0.61
C ILE A 286 -13.50 -2.13 2.05
N PHE A 287 -12.88 -1.45 3.02
CA PHE A 287 -13.20 -1.63 4.43
C PHE A 287 -14.70 -1.47 4.71
N CYS A 288 -15.24 -2.38 5.51
CA CYS A 288 -16.63 -2.38 5.97
C CYS A 288 -16.69 -2.11 7.48
N PHE A 289 -16.08 -2.98 8.28
CA PHE A 289 -15.98 -2.88 9.74
C PHE A 289 -15.01 -3.95 10.23
N PRO A 290 -14.46 -3.84 11.45
CA PRO A 290 -13.53 -4.83 11.98
C PRO A 290 -14.16 -6.23 12.08
N GLY A 291 -13.35 -7.28 11.97
CA GLY A 291 -13.82 -8.66 12.08
C GLY A 291 -14.62 -8.95 13.36
N LEU A 292 -14.24 -8.34 14.50
CA LEU A 292 -14.97 -8.45 15.77
C LEU A 292 -16.40 -7.87 15.69
N ILE A 293 -16.60 -6.81 14.90
CA ILE A 293 -17.92 -6.24 14.63
C ILE A 293 -18.71 -7.13 13.65
N ARG A 294 -18.03 -7.75 12.66
CA ARG A 294 -18.70 -8.69 11.73
C ARG A 294 -19.38 -9.84 12.45
N THR A 295 -18.69 -10.39 13.46
CA THR A 295 -19.09 -11.58 14.22
C THR A 295 -19.85 -11.26 15.51
N VAL A 296 -20.27 -10.00 15.70
CA VAL A 296 -20.97 -9.59 16.92
C VAL A 296 -22.35 -10.26 17.01
N HIS A 297 -22.63 -10.83 18.19
CA HIS A 297 -23.95 -11.30 18.58
C HIS A 297 -24.28 -10.83 20.00
N ILE A 298 -25.56 -10.57 20.28
CA ILE A 298 -26.02 -10.17 21.60
C ILE A 298 -25.59 -11.23 22.62
N GLY A 299 -24.88 -10.82 23.67
CA GLY A 299 -24.40 -11.74 24.69
C GLY A 299 -22.98 -12.28 24.50
N SER A 300 -22.36 -12.13 23.32
CA SER A 300 -21.04 -12.70 23.02
C SER A 300 -19.88 -11.93 23.67
N SER A 301 -18.88 -12.68 24.16
CA SER A 301 -17.58 -12.14 24.60
C SER A 301 -16.66 -11.87 23.40
N LEU A 302 -15.60 -11.07 23.58
CA LEU A 302 -14.60 -10.87 22.52
C LEU A 302 -13.85 -12.17 22.23
N ASN A 303 -13.59 -12.99 23.26
CA ASN A 303 -12.92 -14.27 23.09
C ASN A 303 -13.73 -15.25 22.20
N ASP A 304 -15.05 -15.27 22.34
CA ASP A 304 -15.91 -16.11 21.49
C ASP A 304 -15.92 -15.60 20.04
N GLN A 305 -15.96 -14.29 19.85
CA GLN A 305 -15.86 -13.67 18.52
C GLN A 305 -14.52 -13.99 17.85
N MET A 306 -13.40 -13.93 18.58
CA MET A 306 -12.08 -14.30 18.07
C MET A 306 -12.02 -15.76 17.62
N LYS A 307 -12.64 -16.69 18.35
CA LYS A 307 -12.71 -18.11 17.92
C LYS A 307 -13.48 -18.25 16.62
N VAL A 308 -14.58 -17.52 16.45
CA VAL A 308 -15.37 -17.53 15.19
C VAL A 308 -14.53 -16.99 14.04
N ILE A 309 -13.81 -15.87 14.24
CA ILE A 309 -12.90 -15.32 13.22
C ILE A 309 -11.84 -16.36 12.85
N GLN A 310 -11.17 -16.95 13.83
CA GLN A 310 -10.13 -17.96 13.58
C GLN A 310 -10.67 -19.18 12.82
N GLN A 311 -11.89 -19.63 13.13
CA GLN A 311 -12.55 -20.71 12.40
C GLN A 311 -12.84 -20.31 10.95
N GLN A 312 -13.39 -19.12 10.71
CA GLN A 312 -13.67 -18.60 9.36
C GLN A 312 -12.39 -18.46 8.53
N GLU A 313 -11.30 -17.97 9.13
CA GLU A 313 -9.99 -17.88 8.50
C GLU A 313 -9.46 -19.27 8.09
N ASN A 314 -9.58 -20.27 8.97
CA ASN A 314 -9.15 -21.65 8.69
C ASN A 314 -9.97 -22.33 7.58
N GLU A 315 -11.29 -22.11 7.57
CA GLU A 315 -12.20 -22.61 6.53
C GLU A 315 -11.89 -21.96 5.18
N ALA A 316 -11.67 -20.64 5.17
CA ALA A 316 -11.29 -19.87 3.99
C ALA A 316 -9.95 -20.34 3.42
N ARG A 317 -8.92 -20.54 4.26
CA ARG A 317 -7.62 -21.09 3.87
C ARG A 317 -7.76 -22.48 3.24
N THR A 318 -8.53 -23.36 3.86
CA THR A 318 -8.78 -24.72 3.34
C THR A 318 -9.48 -24.68 1.98
N LYS A 319 -10.46 -23.79 1.80
CA LYS A 319 -11.16 -23.61 0.52
C LYS A 319 -10.23 -23.05 -0.55
N LEU A 320 -9.37 -22.08 -0.22
CA LEU A 320 -8.39 -21.51 -1.15
C LEU A 320 -7.39 -22.57 -1.64
N LEU A 321 -6.89 -23.42 -0.74
CA LEU A 321 -5.99 -24.53 -1.11
C LEU A 321 -6.65 -25.51 -2.09
N LYS A 322 -7.92 -25.88 -1.83
CA LYS A 322 -8.70 -26.74 -2.74
C LYS A 322 -8.93 -26.09 -4.11
N LEU A 323 -9.23 -24.79 -4.15
CA LEU A 323 -9.38 -24.05 -5.40
C LEU A 323 -8.07 -23.99 -6.19
N GLN A 324 -6.95 -23.71 -5.50
CA GLN A 324 -5.64 -23.70 -6.11
C GLN A 324 -5.26 -25.07 -6.69
N GLN A 325 -5.58 -26.16 -5.98
CA GLN A 325 -5.39 -27.52 -6.49
C GLN A 325 -6.22 -27.77 -7.76
N ARG A 326 -7.51 -27.39 -7.77
CA ARG A 326 -8.37 -27.52 -8.96
C ARG A 326 -7.84 -26.72 -10.16
N ILE A 327 -7.41 -25.49 -9.92
CA ILE A 327 -6.77 -24.65 -10.95
C ILE A 327 -5.51 -25.33 -11.48
N ASN A 328 -4.63 -25.82 -10.60
CA ASN A 328 -3.39 -26.47 -11.00
C ASN A 328 -3.66 -27.74 -11.83
N THR A 329 -4.57 -28.62 -11.40
CA THR A 329 -4.92 -29.84 -12.15
C THR A 329 -5.50 -29.48 -13.51
N LEU A 330 -6.49 -28.59 -13.56
CA LEU A 330 -7.13 -28.22 -14.82
C LEU A 330 -6.16 -27.54 -15.80
N VAL A 331 -5.26 -26.69 -15.31
CA VAL A 331 -4.25 -26.04 -16.17
C VAL A 331 -3.19 -27.06 -16.63
N GLU A 332 -2.77 -27.99 -15.78
CA GLU A 332 -1.86 -29.07 -16.17
C GLU A 332 -2.46 -29.96 -17.27
N ASP A 333 -3.74 -30.34 -17.13
CA ASP A 333 -4.50 -31.08 -18.13
C ASP A 333 -4.60 -30.32 -19.47
N LEU A 334 -4.81 -29.01 -19.42
CA LEU A 334 -4.84 -28.15 -20.62
C LEU A 334 -3.49 -28.06 -21.34
N TYR A 335 -2.37 -28.12 -20.61
CA TYR A 335 -1.05 -28.22 -21.21
C TYR A 335 -0.74 -29.64 -21.71
N GLY A 336 -1.39 -30.66 -21.17
CA GLY A 336 -1.21 -32.06 -21.57
C GLY A 336 0.15 -32.64 -21.18
N ILE A 337 0.83 -32.04 -20.21
CA ILE A 337 2.14 -32.50 -19.70
C ILE A 337 2.00 -32.89 -18.23
N PRO A 338 2.03 -34.19 -17.91
CA PRO A 338 2.00 -34.65 -16.53
C PRO A 338 3.17 -34.09 -15.73
N ASN A 339 2.91 -33.64 -14.50
CA ASN A 339 3.92 -33.06 -13.60
C ASN A 339 4.64 -31.82 -14.17
N LEU A 340 4.02 -31.06 -15.09
CA LEU A 340 4.56 -29.76 -15.51
C LEU A 340 4.71 -28.79 -14.32
N SER A 341 3.95 -29.03 -13.26
CA SER A 341 4.04 -28.32 -11.99
C SER A 341 5.25 -28.70 -11.13
N GLY A 342 5.95 -29.80 -11.43
CA GLY A 342 7.09 -30.30 -10.66
C GLY A 342 8.35 -29.46 -10.84
N ASP A 343 9.13 -29.29 -9.77
CA ASP A 343 10.28 -28.38 -9.77
C ASP A 343 11.49 -28.89 -10.58
N GLY A 344 11.40 -30.05 -11.22
CA GLY A 344 12.44 -30.58 -12.13
C GLY A 344 13.86 -30.63 -11.53
N GLY A 345 13.99 -30.65 -10.20
CA GLY A 345 15.27 -30.58 -9.50
C GLY A 345 15.94 -29.20 -9.47
N ILE A 346 15.23 -28.10 -9.74
CA ILE A 346 15.69 -26.79 -9.28
C ILE A 346 15.76 -26.90 -7.75
N ILE A 347 16.91 -26.53 -7.17
CA ILE A 347 17.20 -26.70 -5.74
C ILE A 347 16.02 -26.14 -4.93
N ASN A 348 15.35 -27.01 -4.15
CA ASN A 348 14.50 -26.60 -3.05
C ASN A 348 15.36 -25.74 -2.13
N ASP A 349 15.09 -24.44 -2.11
CA ASP A 349 15.57 -23.61 -1.02
C ASP A 349 14.82 -24.07 0.25
N PRO A 350 15.48 -24.34 1.40
CA PRO A 350 14.78 -24.51 2.67
C PRO A 350 13.93 -23.30 3.06
N SER A 351 14.13 -22.14 2.40
CA SER A 351 13.20 -21.03 2.44
C SER A 351 11.91 -21.30 1.67
N ASP A 352 11.82 -22.23 0.71
CA ASP A 352 10.55 -22.55 0.03
C ASP A 352 9.52 -23.24 0.93
N GLU A 353 9.96 -24.04 1.91
CA GLU A 353 9.08 -24.66 2.93
C GLU A 353 8.79 -23.70 4.11
N ASN A 354 9.62 -22.67 4.31
CA ASN A 354 9.46 -21.67 5.38
C ASN A 354 8.96 -20.29 4.89
N ALA A 355 8.89 -20.05 3.58
CA ALA A 355 8.39 -18.81 2.97
C ALA A 355 6.87 -18.77 2.81
N ASP A 356 6.17 -19.82 3.24
CA ASP A 356 4.75 -19.72 3.61
C ASP A 356 4.58 -18.83 4.86
N GLY A 357 5.67 -18.46 5.55
CA GLY A 357 5.70 -17.62 6.74
C GLY A 357 5.98 -16.13 6.53
N GLU A 358 6.58 -15.70 5.41
CA GLU A 358 6.94 -14.29 5.18
C GLU A 358 6.22 -13.71 3.94
N SER A 359 5.17 -12.93 4.22
CA SER A 359 4.28 -12.21 3.29
C SER A 359 3.17 -12.99 2.58
N GLU A 360 2.70 -14.09 3.18
CA GLU A 360 1.30 -14.50 2.98
C GLU A 360 0.38 -13.45 3.63
N THR A 361 -0.03 -12.42 2.86
CA THR A 361 -1.25 -11.65 3.18
C THR A 361 -2.52 -12.52 3.14
N THR A 362 -2.36 -13.81 2.84
CA THR A 362 -3.34 -14.88 2.98
C THR A 362 -3.33 -15.44 4.40
N PHE A 363 -4.13 -14.85 5.30
CA PHE A 363 -4.53 -15.46 6.59
C PHE A 363 -3.38 -15.81 7.55
N SER A 364 -2.49 -14.86 7.85
CA SER A 364 -1.69 -14.94 9.09
C SER A 364 -2.63 -14.85 10.28
N ALA A 365 -2.54 -15.77 11.25
CA ALA A 365 -3.43 -15.80 12.41
C ALA A 365 -3.42 -14.44 13.12
N SER A 366 -4.57 -13.76 13.11
CA SER A 366 -4.70 -12.43 13.68
C SER A 366 -4.43 -12.48 15.18
N LYS A 367 -3.37 -11.81 15.64
CA LYS A 367 -3.05 -11.75 17.08
C LYS A 367 -4.22 -11.10 17.83
N PRO A 368 -4.69 -11.66 18.97
CA PRO A 368 -5.80 -11.10 19.75
C PRO A 368 -5.64 -9.61 20.06
N THR A 369 -4.44 -9.20 20.49
CA THR A 369 -4.12 -7.78 20.77
C THR A 369 -4.25 -6.89 19.54
N SER A 370 -3.96 -7.40 18.33
CA SER A 370 -4.15 -6.63 17.08
C SER A 370 -5.62 -6.42 16.78
N LEU A 371 -6.44 -7.48 16.84
CA LEU A 371 -7.89 -7.39 16.61
C LEU A 371 -8.55 -6.40 17.57
N VAL A 372 -8.16 -6.41 18.85
CA VAL A 372 -8.66 -5.48 19.86
C VAL A 372 -8.16 -4.05 19.60
N SER A 373 -6.91 -3.88 19.17
CA SER A 373 -6.39 -2.57 18.80
C SER A 373 -7.10 -2.00 17.57
N ASP A 374 -7.39 -2.83 16.55
CA ASP A 374 -8.18 -2.46 15.38
C ASP A 374 -9.62 -2.09 15.77
N LEU A 375 -10.23 -2.78 16.73
CA LEU A 375 -11.53 -2.43 17.29
C LEU A 375 -11.52 -1.04 17.96
N VAL A 376 -10.54 -0.76 18.83
CA VAL A 376 -10.43 0.55 19.49
C VAL A 376 -10.20 1.67 18.47
N MET A 377 -9.36 1.42 17.46
CA MET A 377 -9.11 2.35 16.36
C MET A 377 -10.38 2.64 15.55
N TRP A 378 -11.18 1.60 15.26
CA TRP A 378 -12.50 1.77 14.64
C TRP A 378 -13.45 2.56 15.54
N CYS A 379 -13.51 2.30 16.85
CA CYS A 379 -14.32 3.09 17.78
C CYS A 379 -13.92 4.57 17.78
N ILE A 380 -12.63 4.89 17.71
CA ILE A 380 -12.15 6.27 17.55
C ILE A 380 -12.59 6.85 16.22
N GLY A 381 -12.53 6.07 15.13
CA GLY A 381 -13.07 6.49 13.84
C GLY A 381 -14.58 6.76 13.87
N VAL A 382 -15.37 5.92 14.55
CA VAL A 382 -16.80 6.16 14.79
C VAL A 382 -17.01 7.43 15.62
N ALA A 383 -16.22 7.63 16.68
CA ALA A 383 -16.28 8.81 17.53
C ALA A 383 -16.00 10.11 16.75
N PHE A 384 -15.11 10.08 15.75
CA PHE A 384 -14.91 11.19 14.82
C PHE A 384 -16.00 11.31 13.74
N GLY A 385 -16.90 10.33 13.61
CA GLY A 385 -17.89 10.26 12.52
C GLY A 385 -17.28 9.91 11.17
N ARG A 386 -16.20 9.11 11.17
CA ARG A 386 -15.59 8.53 9.96
C ARG A 386 -16.31 7.24 9.55
N TRP A 387 -16.59 6.35 10.50
CA TRP A 387 -17.20 5.05 10.25
C TRP A 387 -18.68 5.04 10.64
N ASP A 388 -19.51 4.31 9.88
CA ASP A 388 -20.94 4.18 10.17
C ASP A 388 -21.20 3.08 11.21
N VAL A 389 -21.53 3.47 12.44
CA VAL A 389 -21.81 2.53 13.51
C VAL A 389 -23.08 1.71 13.27
N ARG A 390 -24.03 2.21 12.46
CA ARG A 390 -25.32 1.53 12.24
C ARG A 390 -25.14 0.18 11.53
N LEU A 391 -24.05 0.02 10.77
CA LEU A 391 -23.66 -1.23 10.12
C LEU A 391 -23.44 -2.38 11.11
N SER A 392 -23.16 -2.09 12.38
CA SER A 392 -23.03 -3.12 13.41
C SER A 392 -24.37 -3.82 13.73
N HIS A 393 -25.51 -3.16 13.48
CA HIS A 393 -26.86 -3.70 13.71
C HIS A 393 -27.63 -3.97 12.43
N ASN A 394 -27.41 -3.15 11.39
CA ASN A 394 -28.09 -3.27 10.12
C ASN A 394 -27.07 -3.36 8.97
N LYS A 395 -26.73 -4.60 8.61
CA LYS A 395 -25.80 -4.90 7.51
C LYS A 395 -26.39 -4.59 6.13
N GLU A 396 -27.71 -4.37 6.01
CA GLU A 396 -28.36 -3.99 4.74
C GLU A 396 -28.02 -2.55 4.33
N LEU A 397 -27.54 -1.72 5.26
CA LEU A 397 -27.03 -0.39 4.95
C LEU A 397 -25.68 -0.42 4.21
N LEU A 398 -25.02 -1.58 4.15
CA LEU A 398 -23.71 -1.70 3.50
C LEU A 398 -23.87 -1.55 1.97
N PRO A 399 -23.15 -0.61 1.34
CA PRO A 399 -23.13 -0.50 -0.12
C PRO A 399 -22.62 -1.79 -0.78
N LYS A 400 -22.99 -1.98 -2.06
CA LYS A 400 -22.45 -3.10 -2.85
C LYS A 400 -20.93 -3.01 -2.91
N ILE A 401 -20.25 -4.08 -2.50
CA ILE A 401 -18.80 -4.20 -2.60
C ILE A 401 -18.43 -4.43 -4.08
N PRO A 402 -17.49 -3.66 -4.67
CA PRO A 402 -17.10 -3.80 -6.08
C PRO A 402 -16.58 -5.20 -6.41
N GLY A 403 -16.84 -5.72 -7.61
CA GLY A 403 -16.25 -6.95 -8.13
C GLY A 403 -14.76 -6.81 -8.52
N PRO A 404 -14.15 -7.87 -9.10
CA PRO A 404 -12.71 -7.93 -9.38
C PRO A 404 -12.14 -6.80 -10.24
N PHE A 405 -12.94 -6.32 -11.19
CA PHE A 405 -12.54 -5.32 -12.17
C PHE A 405 -13.42 -4.07 -12.13
N ASP A 406 -14.36 -4.01 -11.20
CA ASP A 406 -15.20 -2.84 -10.97
C ASP A 406 -14.32 -1.67 -10.47
N PRO A 407 -14.73 -0.41 -10.70
CA PRO A 407 -14.00 0.73 -10.18
C PRO A 407 -13.94 0.68 -8.64
N LEU A 408 -12.77 0.99 -8.08
CA LEU A 408 -12.62 1.16 -6.64
C LEU A 408 -13.49 2.33 -6.15
N PRO A 409 -14.11 2.21 -4.96
CA PRO A 409 -15.01 3.24 -4.47
C PRO A 409 -14.21 4.44 -3.97
N GLU A 410 -14.76 5.65 -4.11
CA GLU A 410 -14.14 6.87 -3.59
C GLU A 410 -14.08 6.86 -2.05
N LEU A 411 -15.12 6.31 -1.41
CA LEU A 411 -15.22 6.11 0.03
C LEU A 411 -15.37 4.61 0.32
N SER A 412 -14.68 4.11 1.34
CA SER A 412 -14.83 2.71 1.73
C SER A 412 -16.29 2.41 2.12
N PRO A 413 -16.83 1.20 1.82
CA PRO A 413 -18.22 0.84 2.10
C PRO A 413 -18.66 1.07 3.56
N GLY A 414 -17.75 0.91 4.52
CA GLY A 414 -17.98 1.13 5.95
C GLY A 414 -18.03 2.59 6.40
N MET A 415 -17.64 3.51 5.53
CA MET A 415 -17.55 4.93 5.86
C MET A 415 -18.95 5.50 6.08
N LEU A 416 -19.07 6.43 7.03
CA LEU A 416 -20.31 7.16 7.22
C LEU A 416 -20.65 7.91 5.93
N GLN A 417 -21.85 7.70 5.41
CA GLN A 417 -22.36 8.30 4.16
C GLN A 417 -23.71 8.98 4.41
N THR A 418 -24.03 9.98 3.58
CA THR A 418 -25.36 10.61 3.54
C THR A 418 -26.01 10.33 2.19
N ILE A 419 -27.34 10.31 2.13
CA ILE A 419 -28.12 9.92 0.94
C ILE A 419 -27.81 10.80 -0.29
N GLU A 420 -27.39 12.06 -0.07
CA GLU A 420 -27.26 13.06 -1.13
C GLU A 420 -25.83 13.60 -1.34
N ASN A 421 -24.89 13.37 -0.42
CA ASN A 421 -23.54 13.94 -0.50
C ASN A 421 -22.44 13.03 0.06
N LYS A 422 -21.35 12.89 -0.71
CA LYS A 422 -20.12 12.20 -0.30
C LYS A 422 -19.26 13.01 0.68
N ASN A 423 -19.51 14.33 0.80
CA ASN A 423 -18.83 15.21 1.76
C ASN A 423 -19.75 15.52 2.96
N ILE A 424 -19.49 14.87 4.10
CA ILE A 424 -20.29 15.07 5.30
C ILE A 424 -19.76 16.25 6.11
N SER A 425 -20.63 17.23 6.35
CA SER A 425 -20.41 18.36 7.26
C SER A 425 -21.50 18.41 8.33
N SER A 426 -21.35 19.28 9.33
CA SER A 426 -22.36 19.51 10.37
C SER A 426 -23.74 19.86 9.81
N ARG A 427 -23.81 20.48 8.63
CA ARG A 427 -25.06 20.91 7.99
C ARG A 427 -25.78 19.79 7.24
N ASN A 428 -25.03 18.76 6.80
CA ASN A 428 -25.54 17.66 5.96
C ASN A 428 -25.36 16.29 6.63
N GLY A 429 -25.11 16.22 7.94
CA GLY A 429 -24.98 14.96 8.66
C GLY A 429 -26.27 14.12 8.63
N PRO A 430 -26.18 12.78 8.83
CA PRO A 430 -27.37 11.94 8.84
C PRO A 430 -28.29 12.35 10.00
N LYS A 431 -29.53 12.72 9.70
CA LYS A 431 -30.53 13.22 10.68
C LYS A 431 -30.84 12.25 11.82
N GLU A 432 -30.49 10.97 11.66
CA GLU A 432 -30.79 9.87 12.59
C GLU A 432 -29.53 9.09 13.00
N TYR A 433 -28.35 9.71 12.94
CA TYR A 433 -27.14 9.07 13.43
C TYR A 433 -27.17 8.97 14.97
N PRO A 434 -26.95 7.77 15.57
CA PRO A 434 -27.21 7.55 16.98
C PRO A 434 -26.17 8.17 17.93
N LEU A 435 -25.04 8.63 17.41
CA LEU A 435 -23.92 9.14 18.19
C LEU A 435 -23.60 10.60 17.83
N ARG A 436 -23.11 11.37 18.80
CA ARG A 436 -22.65 12.74 18.54
C ARG A 436 -21.36 12.73 17.72
N ILE A 437 -21.33 13.53 16.66
CA ILE A 437 -20.14 13.70 15.81
C ILE A 437 -19.47 15.05 16.12
N PRO A 438 -18.16 15.07 16.46
CA PRO A 438 -17.40 16.30 16.65
C PRO A 438 -17.03 16.90 15.29
N TRP A 439 -17.93 17.67 14.68
CA TRP A 439 -17.75 18.21 13.33
C TRP A 439 -16.54 19.14 13.16
N LEU A 440 -16.00 19.68 14.26
CA LEU A 440 -14.73 20.42 14.26
C LEU A 440 -13.50 19.52 14.07
N GLY A 441 -13.68 18.20 14.18
CA GLY A 441 -12.60 17.22 14.06
C GLY A 441 -11.67 17.18 15.28
N ILE A 442 -12.16 17.57 16.46
CA ILE A 442 -11.38 17.65 17.69
C ILE A 442 -12.07 16.82 18.76
N LEU A 443 -11.34 15.88 19.35
CA LEU A 443 -11.67 15.21 20.61
C LEU A 443 -10.62 15.59 21.65
N VAL A 444 -10.93 15.42 22.93
CA VAL A 444 -10.01 15.74 24.04
C VAL A 444 -9.91 14.57 25.01
N ASP A 445 -8.74 14.36 25.60
CA ASP A 445 -8.57 13.50 26.78
C ASP A 445 -8.80 14.36 28.03
N ASP A 446 -10.07 14.56 28.40
CA ASP A 446 -10.47 15.36 29.57
C ASP A 446 -11.79 14.88 30.17
N LYS A 447 -11.70 14.15 31.29
CA LYS A 447 -12.85 13.52 31.92
C LYS A 447 -13.92 14.56 32.28
N GLY A 448 -15.14 14.34 31.78
CA GLY A 448 -16.29 15.22 32.00
C GLY A 448 -16.50 16.26 30.89
N HIS A 449 -15.53 16.43 29.98
CA HIS A 449 -15.73 17.23 28.78
C HIS A 449 -16.70 16.51 27.82
N VAL A 450 -17.52 17.27 27.11
CA VAL A 450 -18.49 16.68 26.17
C VAL A 450 -17.79 15.94 25.04
N ASP A 451 -16.59 16.34 24.66
CA ASP A 451 -15.74 15.72 23.62
C ASP A 451 -14.66 14.78 24.20
N ASP A 452 -14.85 14.27 25.42
CA ASP A 452 -13.91 13.30 26.02
C ASP A 452 -13.80 12.01 25.18
N ILE A 453 -12.60 11.70 24.70
CA ILE A 453 -12.36 10.59 23.77
C ILE A 453 -12.70 9.22 24.37
N GLU A 454 -12.41 9.01 25.66
CA GLU A 454 -12.74 7.75 26.34
C GLU A 454 -14.26 7.59 26.45
N GLN A 455 -14.97 8.64 26.88
CA GLN A 455 -16.43 8.63 26.94
C GLN A 455 -17.06 8.40 25.56
N ARG A 456 -16.52 9.01 24.50
CA ARG A 456 -16.97 8.78 23.13
C ARG A 456 -16.80 7.32 22.69
N ILE A 457 -15.68 6.68 23.04
CA ILE A 457 -15.49 5.25 22.76
C ILE A 457 -16.50 4.41 23.55
N ARG A 458 -16.75 4.73 24.83
CA ARG A 458 -17.76 4.03 25.64
C ARG A 458 -19.15 4.12 25.05
N GLU A 459 -19.53 5.26 24.46
CA GLU A 459 -20.82 5.40 23.76
C GLU A 459 -20.90 4.49 22.52
N VAL A 460 -19.79 4.31 21.79
CA VAL A 460 -19.73 3.33 20.68
C VAL A 460 -19.92 1.92 21.21
N LEU A 461 -19.20 1.54 22.27
CA LEU A 461 -19.31 0.21 22.88
C LEU A 461 -20.73 -0.03 23.42
N LEU A 462 -21.34 0.97 24.06
CA LEU A 462 -22.72 0.94 24.54
C LEU A 462 -23.71 0.76 23.39
N TYR A 463 -23.50 1.44 22.26
CA TYR A 463 -24.34 1.25 21.09
C TYR A 463 -24.24 -0.19 20.58
N VAL A 464 -23.03 -0.69 20.33
CA VAL A 464 -22.80 -2.01 19.69
C VAL A 464 -23.14 -3.18 20.60
N TRP A 465 -22.73 -3.15 21.88
CA TRP A 465 -22.88 -4.27 22.82
C TRP A 465 -23.96 -4.06 23.89
N GLN A 466 -24.62 -2.90 23.91
CA GLN A 466 -25.75 -2.61 24.79
C GLN A 466 -25.40 -2.92 26.26
N LYS A 467 -26.12 -3.83 26.91
CA LYS A 467 -25.93 -4.17 28.33
C LYS A 467 -24.55 -4.77 28.65
N ASN A 468 -23.82 -5.28 27.65
CA ASN A 468 -22.54 -5.95 27.86
C ASN A 468 -21.31 -5.04 27.68
N HIS A 469 -21.51 -3.76 27.34
CA HIS A 469 -20.40 -2.86 26.98
C HIS A 469 -19.31 -2.74 28.06
N GLU A 470 -19.66 -2.76 29.35
CA GLU A 470 -18.68 -2.70 30.45
C GLU A 470 -17.80 -3.96 30.50
N SER A 471 -18.38 -5.14 30.30
CA SER A 471 -17.62 -6.40 30.22
C SER A 471 -16.68 -6.39 29.01
N ILE A 472 -17.15 -5.87 27.88
CA ILE A 472 -16.34 -5.73 26.67
C ILE A 472 -15.19 -4.75 26.89
N GLU A 473 -15.41 -3.62 27.57
CA GLU A 473 -14.34 -2.70 27.95
C GLU A 473 -13.28 -3.39 28.84
N GLN A 474 -13.70 -4.23 29.78
CA GLN A 474 -12.78 -5.02 30.62
C GLN A 474 -11.96 -6.01 29.79
N GLU A 475 -12.60 -6.75 28.87
CA GLU A 475 -11.91 -7.66 27.96
C GLU A 475 -10.92 -6.90 27.06
N ILE A 476 -11.29 -5.74 26.51
CA ILE A 476 -10.40 -4.88 25.73
C ILE A 476 -9.16 -4.53 26.56
N CYS A 477 -9.37 -4.07 27.81
CA CYS A 477 -8.27 -3.70 28.70
C CYS A 477 -7.38 -4.90 29.03
N GLN A 478 -7.95 -6.09 29.21
CA GLN A 478 -7.21 -7.33 29.46
C GLN A 478 -6.32 -7.72 28.26
N PHE A 479 -6.86 -7.73 27.05
CA PHE A 479 -6.10 -8.08 25.83
C PHE A 479 -5.03 -7.06 25.46
N LEU A 480 -5.23 -5.79 25.82
CA LEU A 480 -4.26 -4.71 25.62
C LEU A 480 -3.28 -4.57 26.81
N GLU A 481 -3.45 -5.34 27.88
CA GLU A 481 -2.65 -5.30 29.10
C GLU A 481 -2.61 -3.89 29.75
N VAL A 482 -3.76 -3.20 29.75
CA VAL A 482 -3.93 -1.87 30.35
C VAL A 482 -4.97 -1.88 31.45
N ARG A 483 -4.91 -0.90 32.36
CA ARG A 483 -5.90 -0.76 33.44
C ARG A 483 -7.18 -0.01 33.02
N SER A 484 -7.12 0.73 31.91
CA SER A 484 -8.25 1.47 31.36
C SER A 484 -8.00 1.83 29.90
N LEU A 485 -9.09 2.10 29.16
CA LEU A 485 -9.03 2.62 27.80
C LEU A 485 -8.27 3.96 27.73
N ARG A 486 -8.48 4.87 28.70
CA ARG A 486 -7.75 6.14 28.77
C ARG A 486 -6.25 5.94 28.74
N LEU A 487 -5.70 5.00 29.52
CA LEU A 487 -4.26 4.75 29.55
C LEU A 487 -3.72 4.24 28.20
N PHE A 488 -4.49 3.44 27.48
CA PHE A 488 -4.12 2.96 26.15
C PHE A 488 -4.04 4.11 25.13
N ILE A 489 -4.97 5.05 25.21
CA ILE A 489 -5.06 6.20 24.31
C ILE A 489 -3.99 7.25 24.66
N GLN A 490 -3.88 7.59 25.94
CA GLN A 490 -3.01 8.66 26.45
C GLN A 490 -1.52 8.37 26.25
N LYS A 491 -1.09 7.10 26.38
CA LYS A 491 0.32 6.75 26.29
C LYS A 491 0.81 6.78 24.84
N PRO A 492 1.85 7.57 24.50
CA PRO A 492 2.31 7.72 23.12
C PRO A 492 2.78 6.43 22.44
N ASN A 493 3.29 5.47 23.22
CA ASN A 493 3.82 4.19 22.72
C ASN A 493 2.77 3.07 22.66
N LEU A 494 1.50 3.36 22.96
CA LEU A 494 0.39 2.41 22.88
C LEU A 494 -0.45 2.71 21.63
N PHE A 495 -1.62 3.33 21.78
CA PHE A 495 -2.55 3.56 20.68
C PHE A 495 -1.91 4.28 19.48
N PHE A 496 -1.22 5.42 19.71
CA PHE A 496 -0.65 6.19 18.61
C PHE A 496 0.47 5.44 17.88
N ALA A 497 1.28 4.64 18.57
CA ALA A 497 2.30 3.82 17.93
C ALA A 497 1.67 2.72 17.05
N PHE A 498 0.61 2.07 17.53
CA PHE A 498 -0.18 1.12 16.74
C PHE A 498 -0.78 1.79 15.51
N HIS A 499 -1.47 2.92 15.70
CA HIS A 499 -2.03 3.72 14.62
C HIS A 499 -0.94 4.11 13.60
N LEU A 500 0.18 4.67 14.04
CA LEU A 500 1.25 5.12 13.16
C LEU A 500 1.76 3.97 12.29
N LYS A 501 1.98 2.79 12.89
CA LYS A 501 2.37 1.59 12.16
C LYS A 501 1.31 1.18 11.13
N ARG A 502 0.04 1.15 11.54
CA ARG A 502 -1.08 0.77 10.67
C ARG A 502 -1.24 1.69 9.47
N TYR A 503 -1.02 2.99 9.68
CA TYR A 503 -1.11 4.06 8.69
C TYR A 503 0.23 4.36 7.99
N SER A 504 1.17 3.42 8.01
CA SER A 504 2.44 3.53 7.29
C SER A 504 2.57 2.42 6.25
N LYS A 505 2.48 2.77 4.97
CA LYS A 505 2.67 1.87 3.82
C LYS A 505 3.57 2.51 2.77
N SER A 506 4.29 1.70 1.99
CA SER A 506 5.15 2.17 0.89
C SER A 506 6.13 3.30 1.29
N ARG A 507 6.76 3.18 2.48
CA ARG A 507 7.68 4.17 3.09
C ARG A 507 7.06 5.53 3.47
N ARG A 508 5.76 5.71 3.21
CA ARG A 508 5.00 6.87 3.67
C ARG A 508 4.42 6.57 5.05
N ALA A 509 4.43 7.56 5.93
CA ALA A 509 3.82 7.49 7.25
C ALA A 509 2.74 8.57 7.32
N ALA A 510 1.50 8.14 7.49
CA ALA A 510 0.34 9.01 7.34
C ALA A 510 -0.74 8.78 8.41
N PRO A 511 -0.40 8.90 9.71
CA PRO A 511 -1.40 8.81 10.76
C PRO A 511 -2.47 9.90 10.60
N ILE A 512 -3.75 9.60 10.82
CA ILE A 512 -4.85 10.57 10.60
C ILE A 512 -5.55 11.02 11.89
N TYR A 513 -5.27 10.36 13.03
CA TYR A 513 -5.65 10.87 14.36
C TYR A 513 -4.39 11.39 15.07
N TRP A 514 -4.32 12.70 15.30
CA TRP A 514 -3.12 13.37 15.78
C TRP A 514 -3.24 13.76 17.26
N PRO A 515 -2.43 13.17 18.16
CA PRO A 515 -2.37 13.58 19.56
C PRO A 515 -1.44 14.79 19.72
N LEU A 516 -2.03 15.98 19.84
CA LEU A 516 -1.32 17.17 20.29
C LEU A 516 -1.44 17.23 21.82
N SER A 517 -0.33 17.05 22.52
CA SER A 517 -0.35 16.85 23.97
C SER A 517 0.61 17.78 24.70
N THR A 518 0.27 18.08 25.95
CA THR A 518 1.22 18.61 26.92
C THR A 518 2.41 17.63 27.10
N PRO A 519 3.59 18.09 27.57
CA PRO A 519 4.76 17.22 27.74
C PRO A 519 4.51 15.97 28.59
N SER A 520 3.69 16.10 29.65
CA SER A 520 3.31 14.96 30.51
C SER A 520 2.23 14.05 29.91
N CYS A 521 1.66 14.41 28.76
CA CYS A 521 0.46 13.79 28.17
C CYS A 521 -0.79 13.85 29.06
N SER A 522 -0.78 14.68 30.11
CA SER A 522 -1.92 14.86 31.02
C SER A 522 -3.13 15.53 30.37
N TYR A 523 -2.92 16.25 29.27
CA TYR A 523 -3.98 16.80 28.43
C TYR A 523 -3.60 16.63 26.97
N THR A 524 -4.50 16.03 26.19
CA THR A 524 -4.28 15.72 24.78
C THR A 524 -5.50 16.12 23.97
N LEU A 525 -5.27 16.89 22.90
CA LEU A 525 -6.24 17.12 21.83
C LEU A 525 -5.97 16.14 20.70
N TRP A 526 -7.00 15.42 20.29
CA TRP A 526 -6.97 14.50 19.16
C TRP A 526 -7.60 15.16 17.95
N LEU A 527 -6.79 15.45 16.93
CA LEU A 527 -7.25 16.04 15.68
C LEU A 527 -7.49 14.99 14.61
N TYR A 528 -8.59 15.13 13.88
CA TYR A 528 -8.88 14.33 12.69
C TYR A 528 -8.40 15.05 11.42
N TYR A 529 -7.39 14.46 10.78
CA TYR A 529 -6.67 15.02 9.63
C TYR A 529 -7.58 15.55 8.49
N HIS A 530 -8.65 14.84 8.17
CA HIS A 530 -9.54 15.23 7.06
C HIS A 530 -10.45 16.43 7.37
N ARG A 531 -10.46 16.95 8.60
CA ARG A 531 -11.25 18.13 9.02
C ARG A 531 -10.39 19.36 9.35
N LEU A 532 -9.08 19.26 9.14
CA LEU A 532 -8.17 20.36 9.39
C LEU A 532 -8.46 21.53 8.46
N ASN A 533 -8.33 22.73 9.00
CA ASN A 533 -8.39 23.99 8.28
C ASN A 533 -7.58 25.05 9.04
N ASP A 534 -7.41 26.23 8.44
CA ASP A 534 -6.62 27.34 8.99
C ASP A 534 -7.09 27.83 10.37
N GLN A 535 -8.32 27.48 10.80
CA GLN A 535 -8.86 27.83 12.11
C GLN A 535 -8.68 26.74 13.17
N THR A 536 -8.30 25.52 12.80
CA THR A 536 -8.28 24.37 13.72
C THR A 536 -7.46 24.65 14.98
N LEU A 537 -6.25 25.22 14.86
CA LEU A 537 -5.41 25.50 16.03
C LEU A 537 -5.95 26.64 16.90
N TYR A 538 -6.60 27.64 16.31
CA TYR A 538 -7.30 28.68 17.06
C TYR A 538 -8.49 28.11 17.82
N THR A 539 -9.26 27.21 17.20
CA THR A 539 -10.35 26.46 17.85
C THR A 539 -9.84 25.60 19.00
N CYS A 540 -8.72 24.89 18.84
CA CYS A 540 -8.07 24.16 19.93
C CYS A 540 -7.82 25.05 21.15
N VAL A 541 -7.33 26.26 20.92
CA VAL A 541 -7.03 27.22 22.00
C VAL A 541 -8.32 27.73 22.65
N ASN A 542 -9.22 28.30 21.85
CA ASN A 542 -10.39 29.03 22.36
C ASN A 542 -11.43 28.10 23.00
N ASP A 543 -11.65 26.91 22.43
CA ASP A 543 -12.79 26.06 22.80
C ASP A 543 -12.37 24.94 23.78
N PHE A 544 -11.08 24.63 23.87
CA PHE A 544 -10.57 23.53 24.70
C PHE A 544 -9.53 23.98 25.72
N VAL A 545 -8.41 24.57 25.28
CA VAL A 545 -7.29 24.89 26.17
C VAL A 545 -7.60 26.06 27.11
N ASP A 546 -8.18 27.15 26.62
CA ASP A 546 -8.50 28.33 27.44
C ASP A 546 -9.55 28.03 28.52
N PRO A 547 -10.66 27.33 28.21
CA PRO A 547 -11.60 26.87 29.23
C PRO A 547 -10.93 25.95 30.27
N LYS A 548 -10.09 25.01 29.83
CA LYS A 548 -9.41 24.10 30.76
C LYS A 548 -8.41 24.83 31.65
N LEU A 549 -7.63 25.73 31.07
CA LEU A 549 -6.65 26.53 31.79
C LEU A 549 -7.34 27.40 32.86
N LYS A 550 -8.49 28.01 32.52
CA LYS A 550 -9.30 28.76 33.48
C LYS A 550 -9.77 27.86 34.63
N GLN A 551 -10.33 26.69 34.33
CA GLN A 551 -10.76 25.72 35.34
C GLN A 551 -9.62 25.35 36.29
N VAL A 552 -8.46 24.94 35.75
CA VAL A 552 -7.30 24.52 36.54
C VAL A 552 -6.75 25.67 37.39
N SER A 553 -6.74 26.89 36.84
CA SER A 553 -6.30 28.09 37.56
C SER A 553 -7.21 28.41 38.75
N GLU A 554 -8.53 28.28 38.57
CA GLU A 554 -9.54 28.49 39.62
C GLU A 554 -9.43 27.41 40.72
N GLU A 555 -9.26 26.13 40.34
CA GLU A 555 -9.05 25.02 41.29
C GLU A 555 -7.77 25.21 42.11
N ALA A 556 -6.66 25.58 41.45
CA ALA A 556 -5.41 25.88 42.11
C ALA A 556 -5.53 27.10 43.05
N ALA A 557 -6.23 28.15 42.63
CA ALA A 557 -6.49 29.32 43.47
C ALA A 557 -7.33 28.97 44.70
N HIS A 558 -8.37 28.14 44.55
CA HIS A 558 -9.19 27.68 45.67
C HIS A 558 -8.36 26.89 46.69
N LEU A 559 -7.50 25.97 46.23
CA LEU A 559 -6.59 25.24 47.12
C LEU A 559 -5.57 26.17 47.79
N ARG A 560 -5.00 27.16 47.09
CA ARG A 560 -4.09 28.16 47.69
C ARG A 560 -4.74 28.94 48.83
N LEU A 561 -6.04 29.23 48.73
CA LEU A 561 -6.79 29.99 49.73
C LEU A 561 -7.35 29.12 50.88
N LYS A 562 -7.35 27.80 50.74
CA LYS A 562 -7.85 26.86 51.75
C LYS A 562 -7.02 26.96 53.03
N LYS A 563 -7.66 27.27 54.17
CA LYS A 563 -7.01 27.25 55.49
C LYS A 563 -6.88 25.81 55.99
N GLY A 564 -5.73 25.46 56.59
CA GLY A 564 -5.47 24.13 57.13
C GLY A 564 -5.30 23.05 56.05
N ARG A 565 -4.46 23.32 55.03
CA ARG A 565 -4.16 22.35 53.97
C ARG A 565 -3.55 21.08 54.54
N SER A 566 -4.09 19.94 54.13
CA SER A 566 -3.49 18.63 54.36
C SER A 566 -2.30 18.39 53.44
N ALA A 567 -1.48 17.36 53.72
CA ALA A 567 -0.42 16.95 52.80
C ALA A 567 -0.96 16.56 51.41
N ALA A 568 -2.18 16.02 51.34
CA ALA A 568 -2.84 15.73 50.07
C ALA A 568 -3.23 17.00 49.30
N ASP A 569 -3.69 18.05 50.01
CA ASP A 569 -4.00 19.34 49.39
C ASP A 569 -2.74 20.04 48.84
N GLU A 570 -1.61 19.95 49.54
CA GLU A 570 -0.33 20.50 49.06
C GLU A 570 0.14 19.77 47.79
N LYS A 571 0.07 18.43 47.78
CA LYS A 571 0.43 17.62 46.62
C LYS A 571 -0.48 17.89 45.41
N GLU A 572 -1.78 18.05 45.66
CA GLU A 572 -2.72 18.37 44.58
C GLU A 572 -2.50 19.79 44.04
N LEU A 573 -2.17 20.76 44.90
CA LEU A 573 -1.82 22.10 44.45
C LEU A 573 -0.54 22.11 43.60
N GLU A 574 0.48 21.35 43.98
CA GLU A 574 1.70 21.18 43.18
C GLU A 574 1.35 20.62 41.80
N ARG A 575 0.57 19.53 41.76
CA ARG A 575 0.07 18.92 40.50
C ARG A 575 -0.68 19.92 39.63
N LEU A 576 -1.62 20.67 40.20
CA LEU A 576 -2.39 21.67 39.45
C LEU A 576 -1.52 22.83 38.97
N THR A 577 -0.53 23.27 39.76
CA THR A 577 0.40 24.34 39.36
C THR A 577 1.29 23.91 38.19
N ASP A 578 1.81 22.68 38.22
CA ASP A 578 2.57 22.12 37.10
C ASP A 578 1.70 21.94 35.87
N PHE A 579 0.46 21.48 36.04
CA PHE A 579 -0.48 21.31 34.94
C PHE A 579 -0.91 22.65 34.33
N GLU A 580 -1.14 23.68 35.15
CA GLU A 580 -1.41 25.05 34.72
C GLU A 580 -0.27 25.59 33.86
N ARG A 581 0.99 25.37 34.28
CA ARG A 581 2.18 25.74 33.49
C ARG A 581 2.21 25.00 32.15
N GLU A 582 2.04 23.68 32.15
CA GLU A 582 2.04 22.90 30.91
C GLU A 582 0.93 23.33 29.93
N LEU A 583 -0.26 23.67 30.43
CA LEU A 583 -1.36 24.18 29.60
C LEU A 583 -1.04 25.55 29.01
N ARG A 584 -0.37 26.44 29.74
CA ARG A 584 0.10 27.74 29.22
C ARG A 584 1.12 27.54 28.10
N ASP A 585 2.12 26.69 28.30
CA ASP A 585 3.14 26.40 27.29
C ASP A 585 2.50 25.75 26.04
N PHE A 586 1.57 24.82 26.24
CA PHE A 586 0.81 24.17 25.16
C PHE A 586 -0.01 25.18 24.36
N ARG A 587 -0.71 26.09 25.04
CA ARG A 587 -1.47 27.20 24.44
C ARG A 587 -0.57 28.10 23.59
N GLU A 588 0.57 28.53 24.14
CA GLU A 588 1.50 29.43 23.46
C GLU A 588 2.07 28.80 22.19
N GLU A 589 2.44 27.52 22.24
CA GLU A 589 2.95 26.80 21.08
C GLU A 589 1.87 26.61 19.99
N LEU A 590 0.63 26.30 20.37
CA LEU A 590 -0.50 26.25 19.41
C LEU A 590 -0.69 27.60 18.72
N LEU A 591 -0.73 28.71 19.48
CA LEU A 591 -0.87 30.06 18.92
C LEU A 591 0.35 30.48 18.09
N ARG A 592 1.55 30.02 18.43
CA ARG A 592 2.77 30.30 17.64
C ARG A 592 2.64 29.70 16.24
N VAL A 593 2.19 28.45 16.14
CA VAL A 593 2.04 27.74 14.86
C VAL A 593 0.82 28.24 14.08
N ALA A 594 -0.30 28.52 14.76
CA ALA A 594 -1.54 29.01 14.15
C ALA A 594 -1.36 30.26 13.29
N LYS A 595 -0.37 31.12 13.59
CA LYS A 595 -0.07 32.35 12.83
C LYS A 595 0.25 32.12 11.36
N PHE A 596 0.81 30.95 11.01
CA PHE A 596 1.30 30.67 9.66
C PHE A 596 0.83 29.30 9.11
N TRP A 597 0.15 28.49 9.93
CA TRP A 597 -0.22 27.14 9.56
C TRP A 597 -1.53 27.11 8.77
N LYS A 598 -1.42 26.75 7.49
CA LYS A 598 -2.54 26.58 6.56
C LYS A 598 -2.51 25.17 5.97
N PRO A 599 -3.20 24.19 6.58
CA PRO A 599 -3.11 22.80 6.16
C PRO A 599 -3.70 22.58 4.77
N ASN A 600 -3.05 21.74 3.97
CA ASN A 600 -3.55 21.30 2.68
C ASN A 600 -3.32 19.80 2.51
N LEU A 601 -4.40 19.02 2.34
CA LEU A 601 -4.31 17.56 2.26
C LEU A 601 -3.49 17.08 1.06
N ASN A 602 -3.37 17.90 0.00
CA ASN A 602 -2.53 17.59 -1.15
C ASN A 602 -1.04 17.51 -0.78
N ASP A 603 -0.60 18.17 0.30
CA ASP A 603 0.80 18.12 0.76
C ASP A 603 1.13 16.80 1.47
N GLY A 604 0.10 16.07 1.91
CA GLY A 604 0.21 14.84 2.67
C GLY A 604 0.39 15.08 4.17
N VAL A 605 0.13 14.03 4.95
CA VAL A 605 0.09 14.07 6.42
C VAL A 605 1.39 14.57 7.03
N GLU A 606 2.52 14.03 6.59
CA GLU A 606 3.82 14.30 7.21
C GLU A 606 4.24 15.76 7.08
N ILE A 607 4.06 16.36 5.89
CA ILE A 607 4.36 17.79 5.65
C ILE A 607 3.38 18.66 6.43
N THR A 608 2.09 18.33 6.39
CA THR A 608 1.04 19.08 7.10
C THR A 608 1.27 19.12 8.62
N ALA A 609 1.75 18.01 9.19
CA ALA A 609 2.01 17.89 10.62
C ALA A 609 3.40 18.43 11.05
N ALA A 610 4.34 18.62 10.12
CA ALA A 610 5.73 18.97 10.44
C ALA A 610 5.89 20.20 11.35
N PRO A 611 5.15 21.32 11.16
CA PRO A 611 5.27 22.50 12.03
C PRO A 611 4.85 22.24 13.50
N LEU A 612 4.08 21.18 13.74
CA LEU A 612 3.51 20.81 15.03
C LEU A 612 4.39 19.81 15.81
N TRP A 613 5.60 19.50 15.33
CA TRP A 613 6.45 18.43 15.87
C TRP A 613 6.69 18.51 17.40
N LYS A 614 6.71 19.71 18.00
CA LYS A 614 6.89 19.90 19.45
C LYS A 614 5.72 19.37 20.28
N LEU A 615 4.53 19.30 19.69
CA LEU A 615 3.27 18.92 20.36
C LEU A 615 3.03 17.41 20.34
N PHE A 616 3.76 16.65 19.51
CA PHE A 616 3.68 15.19 19.49
C PHE A 616 4.64 14.58 20.52
N GLN A 617 4.15 13.68 21.38
CA GLN A 617 4.98 13.06 22.43
C GLN A 617 5.55 11.68 22.06
N HIS A 618 5.13 11.10 20.94
CA HIS A 618 5.73 9.87 20.40
C HIS A 618 7.08 10.17 19.74
N LYS A 619 8.19 9.82 20.41
CA LYS A 619 9.55 10.25 20.04
C LYS A 619 9.98 9.93 18.60
N PRO A 620 9.74 8.73 18.05
CA PRO A 620 10.08 8.44 16.65
C PRO A 620 9.34 9.35 15.65
N TRP A 621 8.06 9.62 15.90
CA TRP A 621 7.24 10.49 15.03
C TRP A 621 7.65 11.95 15.18
N GLN A 622 7.84 12.41 16.42
CA GLN A 622 8.35 13.76 16.72
C GLN A 622 9.68 14.03 16.00
N LYS A 623 10.62 13.07 16.04
CA LYS A 623 11.91 13.19 15.34
C LYS A 623 11.71 13.32 13.83
N ARG A 624 10.88 12.44 13.23
CA ARG A 624 10.58 12.47 11.80
C ARG A 624 9.96 13.81 11.37
N LEU A 625 8.98 14.32 12.11
CA LEU A 625 8.37 15.62 11.83
C LEU A 625 9.35 16.77 11.96
N LYS A 626 10.25 16.73 12.96
CA LYS A 626 11.31 17.73 13.11
C LYS A 626 12.26 17.74 11.91
N GLU A 627 12.68 16.56 11.44
CA GLU A 627 13.53 16.44 10.24
C GLU A 627 12.81 16.94 8.98
N THR A 628 11.51 16.63 8.84
CA THR A 628 10.69 17.13 7.73
C THR A 628 10.53 18.64 7.80
N TRP A 629 10.32 19.21 8.99
CA TRP A 629 10.26 20.67 9.20
C TRP A 629 11.58 21.35 8.79
N GLN A 630 12.73 20.79 9.17
CA GLN A 630 14.04 21.32 8.78
C GLN A 630 14.26 21.31 7.26
N LYS A 631 13.79 20.26 6.57
CA LYS A 631 13.82 20.19 5.10
C LYS A 631 12.87 21.20 4.44
N MET A 632 11.71 21.48 5.06
CA MET A 632 10.83 22.57 4.63
C MET A 632 11.52 23.92 4.79
N GLU A 633 12.20 24.16 5.92
CA GLU A 633 13.00 25.38 6.14
C GLU A 633 14.12 25.53 5.10
N ALA A 634 14.76 24.42 4.69
CA ALA A 634 15.75 24.39 3.63
C ALA A 634 15.19 24.53 2.20
N GLY A 635 13.86 24.48 2.04
CA GLY A 635 13.17 24.61 0.74
C GLY A 635 13.20 23.36 -0.13
N GLU A 636 13.44 22.17 0.45
CA GLU A 636 13.35 20.88 -0.26
C GLU A 636 11.90 20.51 -0.63
N TYR A 637 10.94 21.07 0.11
CA TYR A 637 9.49 20.84 -0.08
C TYR A 637 8.76 22.08 -0.60
N ASP A 638 9.43 22.96 -1.35
CA ASP A 638 8.81 24.18 -1.89
C ASP A 638 7.70 23.91 -2.92
N TRP A 639 7.46 22.65 -3.30
CA TRP A 639 6.28 22.22 -4.04
C TRP A 639 5.01 22.12 -3.17
N ALA A 640 5.13 22.08 -1.84
CA ALA A 640 4.00 21.96 -0.92
C ALA A 640 3.32 23.33 -0.72
N HIS A 641 2.00 23.35 -0.69
CA HIS A 641 1.19 24.56 -0.51
C HIS A 641 1.43 25.20 0.86
N LEU A 642 1.66 24.37 1.89
CA LEU A 642 2.05 24.83 3.22
C LEU A 642 3.40 25.56 3.19
N ALA A 643 4.36 25.13 2.38
CA ALA A 643 5.63 25.84 2.22
C ALA A 643 5.42 27.22 1.56
N TYR A 644 4.54 27.31 0.55
CA TYR A 644 4.17 28.60 -0.06
C TYR A 644 3.48 29.53 0.93
N SER A 645 2.60 29.00 1.79
CA SER A 645 1.91 29.78 2.81
C SER A 645 2.85 30.38 3.86
N ILE A 646 3.95 29.69 4.16
CA ILE A 646 4.93 30.09 5.18
C ILE A 646 6.04 30.98 4.58
N TRP A 647 6.52 30.66 3.37
CA TRP A 647 7.62 31.36 2.70
C TRP A 647 7.26 31.77 1.26
N PRO A 648 6.27 32.67 1.06
CA PRO A 648 5.73 32.96 -0.25
C PRO A 648 6.77 33.57 -1.20
N GLU A 649 7.62 34.49 -0.74
CA GLU A 649 8.64 35.14 -1.58
C GLU A 649 9.65 34.11 -2.11
N ARG A 650 10.12 33.21 -1.23
CA ARG A 650 11.08 32.15 -1.60
C ARG A 650 10.51 31.24 -2.68
N VAL A 651 9.28 30.80 -2.52
CA VAL A 651 8.61 29.89 -3.46
C VAL A 651 8.34 30.59 -4.79
N ARG A 652 7.86 31.86 -4.78
CA ARG A 652 7.64 32.63 -6.02
C ARG A 652 8.91 32.83 -6.83
N GLU A 653 10.04 33.11 -6.18
CA GLU A 653 11.32 33.22 -6.88
C GLU A 653 11.74 31.90 -7.55
N LYS A 654 11.50 30.76 -6.90
CA LYS A 654 11.76 29.45 -7.53
C LYS A 654 10.84 29.18 -8.72
N CYS A 655 9.57 29.58 -8.65
CA CYS A 655 8.60 29.40 -9.75
C CYS A 655 9.04 30.08 -11.05
N LYS A 656 9.82 31.16 -10.98
CA LYS A 656 10.36 31.83 -12.18
C LYS A 656 11.26 30.93 -13.05
N THR A 657 11.91 29.93 -12.45
CA THR A 657 12.86 29.05 -13.14
C THR A 657 12.45 27.57 -13.11
N ASP A 658 11.42 27.22 -12.34
CA ASP A 658 10.90 25.87 -12.21
C ASP A 658 9.42 25.83 -12.59
N LYS A 659 9.16 25.41 -13.82
CA LYS A 659 7.79 25.28 -14.36
C LYS A 659 6.94 24.30 -13.57
N SER A 660 7.53 23.22 -13.06
CA SER A 660 6.79 22.24 -12.26
C SER A 660 6.36 22.83 -10.91
N LEU A 661 7.20 23.66 -10.28
CA LEU A 661 6.80 24.39 -9.07
C LEU A 661 5.77 25.48 -9.39
N ALA A 662 5.92 26.19 -10.51
CA ALA A 662 4.95 27.20 -10.93
C ALA A 662 3.55 26.61 -11.10
N ILE A 663 3.44 25.45 -11.77
CA ILE A 663 2.18 24.70 -11.91
C ILE A 663 1.60 24.30 -10.56
N ALA A 664 2.44 23.79 -9.64
CA ALA A 664 1.98 23.32 -8.33
C ALA A 664 1.34 24.43 -7.47
N HIS A 665 1.66 25.70 -7.73
CA HIS A 665 1.16 26.85 -6.97
C HIS A 665 0.23 27.77 -7.77
N ASP A 666 -0.16 27.37 -8.99
CA ASP A 666 -0.95 28.20 -9.91
C ASP A 666 -0.26 29.56 -10.23
N LEU A 667 1.06 29.52 -10.48
CA LEU A 667 1.92 30.68 -10.73
C LEU A 667 2.69 30.60 -12.06
N GLU A 668 2.14 29.92 -13.06
CA GLU A 668 2.79 29.73 -14.37
C GLU A 668 3.09 31.04 -15.09
N GLU A 669 2.35 32.12 -14.79
CA GLU A 669 2.61 33.46 -15.31
C GLU A 669 3.96 34.04 -14.84
N LEU A 670 4.53 33.52 -13.74
CA LEU A 670 5.86 33.93 -13.26
C LEU A 670 7.00 33.20 -13.97
N TYR A 671 6.72 32.06 -14.60
CA TYR A 671 7.76 31.21 -15.19
C TYR A 671 8.36 31.86 -16.45
N VAL A 672 9.70 31.89 -16.51
CA VAL A 672 10.45 32.41 -17.65
C VAL A 672 11.16 31.24 -18.32
N GLU A 673 10.81 30.97 -19.58
CA GLU A 673 11.43 29.89 -20.35
C GLU A 673 12.93 30.19 -20.60
N PRO A 674 13.84 29.27 -20.25
CA PRO A 674 15.26 29.50 -20.47
C PRO A 674 15.57 29.59 -21.97
N PRO A 675 16.52 30.46 -22.39
CA PRO A 675 16.87 30.61 -23.79
C PRO A 675 17.31 29.27 -24.38
N ALA A 676 16.78 28.93 -25.57
CA ALA A 676 17.05 27.67 -26.23
C ALA A 676 18.56 27.43 -26.37
N SER A 677 19.09 26.45 -25.64
CA SER A 677 20.50 26.09 -25.75
C SER A 677 20.81 25.65 -27.18
N ALA A 678 21.79 26.31 -27.82
CA ALA A 678 22.18 26.01 -29.19
C ALA A 678 22.52 24.51 -29.31
N LYS A 679 21.79 23.82 -30.20
CA LYS A 679 22.01 22.39 -30.50
C LYS A 679 23.51 22.15 -30.72
N LYS A 680 24.19 21.48 -29.79
CA LYS A 680 25.57 21.01 -30.01
C LYS A 680 25.53 20.09 -31.24
N LYS A 681 26.11 20.55 -32.35
CA LYS A 681 26.31 19.75 -33.57
C LYS A 681 26.96 18.42 -33.14
N LYS A 682 26.31 17.30 -33.48
CA LYS A 682 26.91 15.97 -33.36
C LYS A 682 28.30 16.02 -34.00
N ALA A 683 29.35 15.77 -33.21
CA ALA A 683 30.68 15.56 -33.75
C ALA A 683 30.61 14.38 -34.73
N LYS A 684 31.02 14.61 -35.98
CA LYS A 684 31.21 13.54 -36.96
C LYS A 684 32.20 12.55 -36.35
N LYS A 685 31.85 11.26 -36.31
CA LYS A 685 32.82 10.19 -36.03
C LYS A 685 33.99 10.33 -37.02
N PRO A 686 35.25 10.21 -36.57
CA PRO A 686 36.36 10.14 -37.49
C PRO A 686 36.22 8.87 -38.33
N VAL A 687 36.41 9.02 -39.64
CA VAL A 687 36.61 7.91 -40.56
C VAL A 687 37.95 7.27 -40.17
N ILE A 688 37.93 5.97 -39.89
CA ILE A 688 39.15 5.19 -39.72
C ILE A 688 39.57 4.81 -41.13
N ASP A 689 40.71 5.30 -41.58
CA ASP A 689 41.36 4.87 -42.82
C ASP A 689 41.80 3.41 -42.67
N GLU A 690 41.44 2.59 -43.66
CA GLU A 690 41.99 1.26 -43.90
C GLU A 690 43.43 1.40 -44.38
N GLU A 691 44.40 1.21 -43.48
CA GLU A 691 45.76 0.80 -43.85
C GLU A 691 46.50 0.30 -42.61
N THR A 692 46.51 -1.02 -42.43
CA THR A 692 47.73 -1.82 -42.18
C THR A 692 47.30 -3.29 -42.03
N GLU A 693 47.41 -4.00 -43.15
CA GLU A 693 47.58 -5.45 -43.17
C GLU A 693 48.90 -5.84 -42.50
N GLY A 694 48.90 -7.05 -41.93
CA GLY A 694 50.10 -7.81 -41.63
C GLY A 694 50.39 -7.96 -40.15
N TRP A 695 50.91 -9.14 -39.80
CA TRP A 695 51.43 -9.56 -38.49
C TRP A 695 50.36 -10.11 -37.54
N PHE A 696 49.99 -11.39 -37.72
CA PHE A 696 50.61 -12.51 -36.99
C PHE A 696 50.02 -13.85 -37.50
N SER A 697 50.90 -14.64 -38.12
CA SER A 697 50.77 -16.08 -38.32
C SER A 697 51.89 -16.79 -37.55
N GLU A 698 51.60 -18.00 -37.07
CA GLU A 698 52.49 -18.99 -36.42
C GLU A 698 52.86 -18.59 -34.97
N ASP A 699 52.37 -19.27 -33.93
CA ASP A 699 52.49 -20.69 -33.54
C ASP A 699 51.30 -21.21 -32.71
#